data_AF-A0A421H245-F1
#
_entry.id   AF-A0A421H245-F1
#
_cell.length_a   1.000
_cell.length_b   1.000
_cell.length_c   1.000
_cell.angle_alpha   90.00
_cell.angle_beta   90.00
_cell.angle_gamma   90.00
#
_symmetry.space_group_name_H-M   'P 1'
#
loop_
_entity.id
_entity.type
_entity.pdbx_description
1 polymer ?
#
loop_
_entity_poly.entity_id
_entity_poly.type
_entity_poly.pdbx_seq_one_letter_code
_entity_poly.pdbx_strand_id
1 'polypeptide(L)'
;MEEQKAKDDDIISGLKAEVNDLKRKVASRDEDLEGVKSEVSQLQNKLRDFKQRLDESTKEREDLEDANQALKKELSRTRVTMEGNTKELEELLEMHQMVTKELALAKTKLKEVELKQRGEAEDVDSLRSQLEDERDANAQLVSERNTNVELEQHLVSERGTKIQLEQQLASEQDTRVQLEQQLDQVMKQQAGTAKKLEAAQAAVRKLQEELASKHTSDQKENEQTVSAAADAAATAAATIKAIGEKLASKEQELEAERDRGLSLQQEITQLQISHATTTETLEHGLQMKLRASTTEAAAREQEVVSVKSSLTITMAEKVALEKQYEEYKLTSTAQISEAEDQQRTLKRELRAMERDLKTQQGLSKEREDEIAALRQALDISETKLSSQAQIIQKERMEAYAEAQNASAEIVRQATEEKTRVSELYTQEMLARRKLHNRLMELQGNIRVFCRVRPIQPVELKSEQSALAVFFRDNDRESLDLFVGSEAGDKASQIGQKHAFEFDHVFQPDSTQEQVFEQTRALVVSALDGFNVCIFAYGQTGSGKTHTMEGPENDRGVNFRALRELFSIRDDRMAGGNFACSMKLSILEVYNETIVDLLEGGGRGTGQAASPAKGLDVRVGKTGVYVDNLIEVEVFNEGDVLDLMRLGHSHRSVGSHDFNEHSSRSHLVLSILIETGLKAEGRRRVSKLHLIDLAGSERVSKTAASGQRLKEAQNINRSLSALGDVIAALGASSKHVPYRNSKLTFLLQDSLSGNSKVLMFVNVSPVQWNAWETLCSLNFASRCRSVALGQAKAATTTPSSAPANGMHATMSMSAMFPSSNGGGRVAGSPVPRQASRGGP
;
A
#
# COMPACT_ATOMS: atom_id res chain seq x y z
N MET A 1 -94.30 137.47 -37.83
CA MET A 1 -93.00 137.21 -37.17
C MET A 1 -93.08 136.05 -36.19
N GLU A 2 -93.93 136.10 -35.17
CA GLU A 2 -94.00 135.04 -34.14
C GLU A 2 -94.28 133.63 -34.71
N GLU A 3 -95.16 133.51 -35.69
CA GLU A 3 -95.45 132.22 -36.36
C GLU A 3 -94.23 131.63 -37.10
N GLN A 4 -93.32 132.47 -37.60
CA GLN A 4 -92.07 132.00 -38.20
C GLN A 4 -91.12 131.50 -37.11
N LYS A 5 -90.96 132.28 -36.03
CA LYS A 5 -90.12 131.91 -34.89
C LYS A 5 -90.56 130.58 -34.25
N ALA A 6 -91.87 130.33 -34.14
CA ALA A 6 -92.40 129.07 -33.65
C ALA A 6 -92.01 127.87 -34.54
N LYS A 7 -92.02 128.04 -35.87
CA LYS A 7 -91.55 127.01 -36.82
C LYS A 7 -90.05 126.81 -36.74
N ASP A 8 -89.28 127.89 -36.62
CA ASP A 8 -87.82 127.84 -36.50
C ASP A 8 -87.40 127.16 -35.18
N ASP A 9 -88.06 127.47 -34.06
CA ASP A 9 -87.80 126.85 -32.75
C ASP A 9 -88.19 125.35 -32.74
N ASP A 10 -89.25 124.94 -33.43
CA ASP A 10 -89.65 123.53 -33.56
C ASP A 10 -88.71 122.73 -34.49
N ILE A 11 -88.25 123.33 -35.59
CA ILE A 11 -87.18 122.76 -36.44
C ILE A 11 -85.88 122.62 -35.64
N ILE A 12 -85.51 123.62 -34.84
CA ILE A 12 -84.34 123.56 -33.95
C ILE A 12 -84.53 122.49 -32.86
N SER A 13 -85.75 122.25 -32.38
CA SER A 13 -86.08 121.16 -31.45
C SER A 13 -85.86 119.79 -32.10
N GLY A 14 -86.41 119.59 -33.30
CA GLY A 14 -86.23 118.37 -34.10
C GLY A 14 -84.76 118.07 -34.40
N LEU A 15 -84.01 119.07 -34.88
CA LEU A 15 -82.56 118.95 -35.15
C LEU A 15 -81.76 118.65 -33.88
N LYS A 16 -82.13 119.22 -32.71
CA LYS A 16 -81.49 118.87 -31.43
C LYS A 16 -81.80 117.43 -31.01
N ALA A 17 -83.01 116.93 -31.26
CA ALA A 17 -83.37 115.54 -31.00
C ALA A 17 -82.57 114.58 -31.89
N GLU A 18 -82.50 114.86 -33.20
CA GLU A 18 -81.73 114.07 -34.17
C GLU A 18 -80.23 114.09 -33.87
N VAL A 19 -79.64 115.25 -33.56
CA VAL A 19 -78.23 115.35 -33.13
C VAL A 19 -77.96 114.57 -31.83
N ASN A 20 -78.92 114.51 -30.90
CA ASN A 20 -78.76 113.73 -29.67
C ASN A 20 -78.91 112.22 -29.89
N ASP A 21 -79.77 111.79 -30.81
CA ASP A 21 -79.88 110.39 -31.23
C ASP A 21 -78.62 109.94 -32.01
N LEU A 22 -78.12 110.78 -32.93
CA LEU A 22 -76.84 110.56 -33.61
C LEU A 22 -75.67 110.46 -32.60
N LYS A 23 -75.62 111.32 -31.57
CA LYS A 23 -74.60 111.21 -30.51
C LYS A 23 -74.69 109.89 -29.73
N ARG A 24 -75.89 109.38 -29.44
CA ARG A 24 -76.06 108.05 -28.82
C ARG A 24 -75.59 106.92 -29.75
N LYS A 25 -75.90 107.01 -31.04
CA LYS A 25 -75.46 106.06 -32.07
C LYS A 25 -73.95 106.11 -32.36
N VAL A 26 -73.29 107.24 -32.10
CA VAL A 26 -71.83 107.36 -32.12
C VAL A 26 -71.24 106.73 -30.86
N ALA A 27 -71.71 107.11 -29.66
CA ALA A 27 -71.21 106.54 -28.40
C ALA A 27 -71.33 105.00 -28.34
N SER A 28 -72.47 104.44 -28.76
CA SER A 28 -72.66 102.98 -28.87
C SER A 28 -71.67 102.33 -29.86
N ARG A 29 -71.32 103.02 -30.96
CA ARG A 29 -70.33 102.54 -31.93
C ARG A 29 -68.89 102.67 -31.43
N ASP A 30 -68.60 103.65 -30.60
CA ASP A 30 -67.30 103.80 -29.94
C ASP A 30 -67.11 102.69 -28.88
N GLU A 31 -68.17 102.35 -28.12
CA GLU A 31 -68.20 101.18 -27.22
C GLU A 31 -68.00 99.85 -27.99
N ASP A 32 -68.74 99.63 -29.09
CA ASP A 32 -68.53 98.47 -29.99
C ASP A 32 -67.07 98.41 -30.49
N LEU A 33 -66.50 99.56 -30.87
CA LEU A 33 -65.14 99.68 -31.39
C LEU A 33 -64.07 99.42 -30.31
N GLU A 34 -64.31 99.77 -29.05
CA GLU A 34 -63.45 99.36 -27.93
C GLU A 34 -63.55 97.86 -27.63
N GLY A 35 -64.74 97.27 -27.74
CA GLY A 35 -64.93 95.82 -27.71
C GLY A 35 -64.06 95.10 -28.74
N VAL A 36 -64.15 95.52 -30.02
CA VAL A 36 -63.35 94.94 -31.11
C VAL A 36 -61.84 95.17 -30.90
N LYS A 37 -61.40 96.33 -30.41
CA LYS A 37 -59.98 96.58 -30.06
C LYS A 37 -59.50 95.62 -28.95
N SER A 38 -60.35 95.32 -27.97
CA SER A 38 -60.04 94.37 -26.88
C SER A 38 -59.89 92.95 -27.43
N GLU A 39 -60.83 92.48 -28.26
CA GLU A 39 -60.73 91.16 -28.91
C GLU A 39 -59.49 91.03 -29.80
N VAL A 40 -59.19 92.05 -30.63
CA VAL A 40 -57.98 92.08 -31.46
C VAL A 40 -56.71 91.99 -30.59
N SER A 41 -56.67 92.69 -29.46
CA SER A 41 -55.55 92.64 -28.52
C SER A 41 -55.39 91.26 -27.87
N GLN A 42 -56.51 90.61 -27.49
CA GLN A 42 -56.48 89.24 -26.98
C GLN A 42 -56.01 88.22 -28.03
N LEU A 43 -56.45 88.37 -29.29
CA LEU A 43 -56.02 87.52 -30.40
C LEU A 43 -54.54 87.73 -30.74
N GLN A 44 -54.03 88.97 -30.70
CA GLN A 44 -52.61 89.26 -30.89
C GLN A 44 -51.73 88.64 -29.80
N ASN A 45 -52.18 88.65 -28.54
CA ASN A 45 -51.47 87.96 -27.45
C ASN A 45 -51.51 86.44 -27.63
N LYS A 46 -52.68 85.83 -27.90
CA LYS A 46 -52.80 84.39 -28.20
C LYS A 46 -51.92 83.96 -29.38
N LEU A 47 -51.79 84.79 -30.41
CA LEU A 47 -50.91 84.55 -31.56
C LEU A 47 -49.42 84.63 -31.19
N ARG A 48 -49.04 85.49 -30.23
CA ARG A 48 -47.67 85.57 -29.70
C ARG A 48 -47.33 84.31 -28.90
N ASP A 49 -48.22 83.91 -27.99
CA ASP A 49 -48.06 82.69 -27.18
C ASP A 49 -47.98 81.43 -28.07
N PHE A 50 -48.79 81.37 -29.13
CA PHE A 50 -48.75 80.26 -30.08
C PHE A 50 -47.44 80.23 -30.89
N LYS A 51 -46.91 81.39 -31.29
CA LYS A 51 -45.59 81.47 -31.94
C LYS A 51 -44.47 81.01 -31.02
N GLN A 52 -44.43 81.50 -29.78
CA GLN A 52 -43.41 81.08 -28.81
C GLN A 52 -43.42 79.56 -28.61
N ARG A 53 -44.61 78.95 -28.45
CA ARG A 53 -44.74 77.48 -28.33
C ARG A 53 -44.32 76.73 -29.59
N LEU A 54 -44.53 77.32 -30.77
CA LEU A 54 -44.08 76.75 -32.04
C LEU A 54 -42.55 76.80 -32.13
N ASP A 55 -41.94 77.93 -31.78
CA ASP A 55 -40.49 78.13 -31.77
C ASP A 55 -39.81 77.17 -30.75
N GLU A 56 -40.38 77.05 -29.54
CA GLU A 56 -39.99 76.08 -28.51
C GLU A 56 -40.08 74.63 -29.03
N SER A 57 -41.21 74.25 -29.64
CA SER A 57 -41.42 72.90 -30.19
C SER A 57 -40.51 72.59 -31.39
N THR A 58 -40.20 73.57 -32.26
CA THR A 58 -39.21 73.38 -33.33
C THR A 58 -37.82 73.15 -32.78
N LYS A 59 -37.45 73.83 -31.69
CA LYS A 59 -36.16 73.60 -31.04
C LYS A 59 -36.07 72.23 -30.39
N GLU A 60 -37.10 71.81 -29.65
CA GLU A 60 -37.18 70.44 -29.11
C GLU A 60 -37.02 69.38 -30.21
N ARG A 61 -37.59 69.64 -31.39
CA ARG A 61 -37.49 68.77 -32.57
C ARG A 61 -36.05 68.70 -33.13
N GLU A 62 -35.32 69.81 -33.14
CA GLU A 62 -33.92 69.86 -33.55
C GLU A 62 -32.99 69.18 -32.53
N ASP A 63 -33.17 69.46 -31.24
CA ASP A 63 -32.46 68.79 -30.13
C ASP A 63 -32.69 67.26 -30.17
N LEU A 64 -33.90 66.81 -30.52
CA LEU A 64 -34.24 65.39 -30.73
C LEU A 64 -33.66 64.77 -32.01
N GLU A 65 -33.52 65.54 -33.10
CA GLU A 65 -32.88 65.07 -34.33
C GLU A 65 -31.37 64.86 -34.13
N ASP A 66 -30.69 65.76 -33.44
CA ASP A 66 -29.28 65.61 -33.07
C ASP A 66 -29.05 64.47 -32.07
N ALA A 67 -29.90 64.32 -31.05
CA ALA A 67 -29.86 63.18 -30.13
C ALA A 67 -30.03 61.83 -30.86
N ASN A 68 -30.95 61.76 -31.83
CA ASN A 68 -31.10 60.59 -32.70
C ASN A 68 -29.86 60.34 -33.56
N GLN A 69 -29.18 61.39 -34.03
CA GLN A 69 -27.97 61.25 -34.84
C GLN A 69 -26.76 60.78 -34.01
N ALA A 70 -26.67 61.21 -32.74
CA ALA A 70 -25.69 60.71 -31.78
C ALA A 70 -25.93 59.22 -31.46
N LEU A 71 -27.18 58.83 -31.13
CA LEU A 71 -27.56 57.44 -30.89
C LEU A 71 -27.24 56.52 -32.08
N LYS A 72 -27.47 56.96 -33.33
CA LYS A 72 -27.09 56.20 -34.54
C LYS A 72 -25.57 56.01 -34.70
N LYS A 73 -24.76 57.00 -34.31
CA LYS A 73 -23.29 56.91 -34.28
C LYS A 73 -22.79 56.00 -33.15
N GLU A 74 -23.49 55.93 -32.02
CA GLU A 74 -23.14 55.03 -30.92
C GLU A 74 -23.54 53.58 -31.24
N LEU A 75 -24.77 53.36 -31.69
CA LEU A 75 -25.29 52.04 -32.06
C LEU A 75 -24.49 51.40 -33.21
N SER A 76 -23.97 52.19 -34.16
CA SER A 76 -23.05 51.67 -35.20
C SER A 76 -21.66 51.31 -34.67
N ARG A 77 -21.10 52.04 -33.69
CA ARG A 77 -19.87 51.65 -33.00
C ARG A 77 -20.05 50.35 -32.23
N THR A 78 -21.10 50.29 -31.40
CA THR A 78 -21.47 49.09 -30.63
C THR A 78 -21.69 47.90 -31.54
N ARG A 79 -22.33 48.07 -32.70
CA ARG A 79 -22.47 47.02 -33.73
C ARG A 79 -21.12 46.51 -34.24
N VAL A 80 -20.19 47.37 -34.63
CA VAL A 80 -18.85 46.94 -35.09
C VAL A 80 -18.07 46.23 -33.97
N THR A 81 -18.18 46.71 -32.73
CA THR A 81 -17.60 46.03 -31.57
C THR A 81 -18.26 44.66 -31.31
N MET A 82 -19.57 44.54 -31.45
CA MET A 82 -20.29 43.26 -31.35
C MET A 82 -19.84 42.29 -32.45
N GLU A 83 -19.81 42.72 -33.72
CA GLU A 83 -19.41 41.92 -34.88
C GLU A 83 -17.95 41.43 -34.78
N GLY A 84 -17.05 42.21 -34.15
CA GLY A 84 -15.71 41.76 -33.81
C GLY A 84 -15.68 40.72 -32.68
N ASN A 85 -16.47 40.93 -31.62
CA ASN A 85 -16.58 39.99 -30.51
C ASN A 85 -17.18 38.64 -30.91
N THR A 86 -18.16 38.60 -31.84
CA THR A 86 -18.68 37.32 -32.35
C THR A 86 -17.62 36.54 -33.10
N LYS A 87 -16.80 37.19 -33.94
CA LYS A 87 -15.71 36.50 -34.65
C LYS A 87 -14.66 35.91 -33.72
N GLU A 88 -14.20 36.67 -32.71
CA GLU A 88 -13.29 36.12 -31.69
C GLU A 88 -13.94 34.95 -30.91
N LEU A 89 -15.26 34.98 -30.71
CA LEU A 89 -16.00 33.91 -30.03
C LEU A 89 -16.16 32.67 -30.93
N GLU A 90 -16.41 32.85 -32.22
CA GLU A 90 -16.48 31.81 -33.25
C GLU A 90 -15.13 31.09 -33.40
N GLU A 91 -14.03 31.84 -33.58
CA GLU A 91 -12.67 31.29 -33.66
C GLU A 91 -12.28 30.49 -32.40
N LEU A 92 -12.62 31.00 -31.20
CA LEU A 92 -12.39 30.29 -29.95
C LEU A 92 -13.29 29.06 -29.79
N LEU A 93 -14.52 29.10 -30.31
CA LEU A 93 -15.47 27.98 -30.27
C LEU A 93 -15.02 26.85 -31.22
N GLU A 94 -14.56 27.17 -32.42
CA GLU A 94 -13.96 26.18 -33.35
C GLU A 94 -12.72 25.54 -32.73
N MET A 95 -11.83 26.35 -32.15
CA MET A 95 -10.65 25.85 -31.43
C MET A 95 -11.04 24.93 -30.26
N HIS A 96 -12.05 25.29 -29.47
CA HIS A 96 -12.56 24.47 -28.38
C HIS A 96 -13.16 23.15 -28.90
N GLN A 97 -13.95 23.17 -29.97
CA GLN A 97 -14.53 21.97 -30.59
C GLN A 97 -13.43 21.04 -31.11
N MET A 98 -12.40 21.58 -31.78
CA MET A 98 -11.26 20.83 -32.28
C MET A 98 -10.51 20.13 -31.14
N VAL A 99 -10.09 20.86 -30.11
CA VAL A 99 -9.36 20.28 -28.97
C VAL A 99 -10.24 19.30 -28.17
N THR A 100 -11.55 19.56 -28.03
CA THR A 100 -12.50 18.62 -27.42
C THR A 100 -12.55 17.30 -28.19
N LYS A 101 -12.55 17.35 -29.52
CA LYS A 101 -12.59 16.17 -30.41
C LYS A 101 -11.27 15.39 -30.35
N GLU A 102 -10.13 16.06 -30.35
CA GLU A 102 -8.82 15.42 -30.16
C GLU A 102 -8.69 14.77 -28.77
N LEU A 103 -9.11 15.48 -27.72
CA LEU A 103 -9.14 14.98 -26.34
C LEU A 103 -10.05 13.74 -26.21
N ALA A 104 -11.22 13.74 -26.86
CA ALA A 104 -12.12 12.58 -26.88
C ALA A 104 -11.48 11.38 -27.60
N LEU A 105 -10.88 11.59 -28.78
CA LEU A 105 -10.17 10.54 -29.51
C LEU A 105 -9.02 9.95 -28.70
N ALA A 106 -8.21 10.81 -28.07
CA ALA A 106 -7.03 10.39 -27.33
C ALA A 106 -7.37 9.77 -25.95
N LYS A 107 -8.49 10.19 -25.31
CA LYS A 107 -9.05 9.45 -24.16
C LYS A 107 -9.49 8.03 -24.54
N THR A 108 -10.07 7.83 -25.73
CA THR A 108 -10.43 6.50 -26.22
C THR A 108 -9.19 5.63 -26.43
N LYS A 109 -8.17 6.16 -27.12
CA LYS A 109 -6.87 5.46 -27.28
C LYS A 109 -6.20 5.13 -25.95
N LEU A 110 -6.18 6.07 -24.99
CA LEU A 110 -5.59 5.85 -23.67
C LEU A 110 -6.28 4.67 -22.98
N LYS A 111 -7.62 4.59 -23.07
CA LYS A 111 -8.41 3.49 -22.51
C LYS A 111 -8.16 2.15 -23.22
N GLU A 112 -7.88 2.15 -24.53
CA GLU A 112 -7.44 0.96 -25.27
C GLU A 112 -6.04 0.50 -24.83
N VAL A 113 -5.12 1.43 -24.58
CA VAL A 113 -3.77 1.15 -24.05
C VAL A 113 -3.84 0.63 -22.62
N GLU A 114 -4.66 1.22 -21.75
CA GLU A 114 -4.90 0.73 -20.38
C GLU A 114 -5.48 -0.70 -20.37
N LEU A 115 -6.38 -1.03 -21.31
CA LEU A 115 -6.93 -2.38 -21.46
C LEU A 115 -5.88 -3.40 -21.93
N LYS A 116 -4.98 -3.02 -22.85
CA LYS A 116 -3.86 -3.85 -23.28
C LYS A 116 -2.83 -4.06 -22.15
N GLN A 117 -2.40 -2.98 -21.51
CA GLN A 117 -1.48 -3.04 -20.36
C GLN A 117 -2.03 -3.89 -19.22
N ARG A 118 -3.35 -3.90 -19.01
CA ARG A 118 -3.97 -4.79 -18.04
C ARG A 118 -3.87 -6.27 -18.44
N GLY A 119 -4.16 -6.61 -19.69
CA GLY A 119 -4.00 -8.00 -20.18
C GLY A 119 -2.55 -8.45 -20.13
N GLU A 120 -1.63 -7.61 -20.62
CA GLU A 120 -0.18 -7.85 -20.57
C GLU A 120 0.35 -7.98 -19.12
N ALA A 121 -0.23 -7.25 -18.15
CA ALA A 121 0.11 -7.39 -16.74
C ALA A 121 -0.46 -8.69 -16.12
N GLU A 122 -1.69 -9.07 -16.46
CA GLU A 122 -2.30 -10.35 -16.02
C GLU A 122 -1.51 -11.55 -16.60
N ASP A 123 -1.00 -11.45 -17.84
CA ASP A 123 -0.06 -12.41 -18.43
C ASP A 123 1.32 -12.42 -17.74
N VAL A 124 1.88 -11.25 -17.40
CA VAL A 124 3.17 -11.14 -16.70
C VAL A 124 3.10 -11.69 -15.26
N ASP A 125 2.01 -11.47 -14.53
CA ASP A 125 1.82 -12.05 -13.20
C ASP A 125 1.58 -13.58 -13.27
N SER A 126 0.89 -14.07 -14.30
CA SER A 126 0.78 -15.51 -14.60
C SER A 126 2.16 -16.15 -14.86
N LEU A 127 3.00 -15.50 -15.69
CA LEU A 127 4.38 -15.93 -15.95
C LEU A 127 5.27 -15.82 -14.71
N ARG A 128 5.07 -14.81 -13.85
CA ARG A 128 5.75 -14.70 -12.55
C ARG A 128 5.43 -15.88 -11.65
N SER A 129 4.15 -16.23 -11.49
CA SER A 129 3.74 -17.38 -10.65
C SER A 129 4.42 -18.66 -11.12
N GLN A 130 4.37 -18.96 -12.42
CA GLN A 130 5.01 -20.16 -13.00
C GLN A 130 6.53 -20.17 -12.78
N LEU A 131 7.18 -19.01 -12.84
CA LEU A 131 8.63 -18.87 -12.65
C LEU A 131 9.04 -18.90 -11.17
N GLU A 132 8.12 -18.57 -10.25
CA GLU A 132 8.27 -18.71 -8.80
C GLU A 132 8.06 -20.19 -8.39
N ASP A 133 7.06 -20.87 -8.96
CA ASP A 133 6.85 -22.32 -8.84
C ASP A 133 8.06 -23.14 -9.35
N GLU A 134 8.60 -22.84 -10.55
CA GLU A 134 9.84 -23.46 -11.06
C GLU A 134 11.06 -23.19 -10.16
N ARG A 135 11.09 -22.04 -9.49
CA ARG A 135 12.20 -21.63 -8.63
C ARG A 135 12.18 -22.40 -7.31
N ASP A 136 11.01 -22.56 -6.70
CA ASP A 136 10.88 -23.33 -5.45
C ASP A 136 11.08 -24.83 -5.70
N ALA A 137 10.64 -25.36 -6.84
CA ALA A 137 11.00 -26.71 -7.27
C ALA A 137 12.52 -26.90 -7.44
N ASN A 138 13.21 -25.93 -8.06
CA ASN A 138 14.69 -25.94 -8.12
C ASN A 138 15.34 -25.81 -6.74
N ALA A 139 14.77 -25.01 -5.83
CA ALA A 139 15.28 -24.87 -4.47
C ALA A 139 15.17 -26.19 -3.68
N GLN A 140 14.08 -26.94 -3.85
CA GLN A 140 13.96 -28.30 -3.32
C GLN A 140 15.02 -29.24 -3.89
N LEU A 141 15.18 -29.31 -5.21
CA LEU A 141 16.19 -30.16 -5.86
C LEU A 141 17.63 -29.81 -5.44
N VAL A 142 17.94 -28.53 -5.23
CA VAL A 142 19.25 -28.10 -4.68
C VAL A 142 19.40 -28.51 -3.22
N SER A 143 18.34 -28.43 -2.41
CA SER A 143 18.34 -28.90 -1.01
C SER A 143 18.59 -30.41 -0.92
N GLU A 144 17.85 -31.22 -1.70
CA GLU A 144 18.04 -32.67 -1.77
C GLU A 144 19.44 -33.05 -2.28
N ARG A 145 19.96 -32.32 -3.27
CA ARG A 145 21.33 -32.52 -3.76
C ARG A 145 22.37 -32.24 -2.67
N ASN A 146 22.19 -31.19 -1.87
CA ASN A 146 23.09 -30.87 -0.76
C ASN A 146 23.04 -31.96 0.32
N THR A 147 21.85 -32.43 0.72
CA THR A 147 21.74 -33.52 1.71
C THR A 147 22.33 -34.84 1.20
N ASN A 148 22.25 -35.13 -0.10
CA ASN A 148 22.91 -36.29 -0.69
C ASN A 148 24.46 -36.15 -0.65
N VAL A 149 25.00 -34.95 -0.90
CA VAL A 149 26.45 -34.70 -0.78
C VAL A 149 26.93 -34.83 0.68
N GLU A 150 26.13 -34.41 1.66
CA GLU A 150 26.43 -34.62 3.09
C GLU A 150 26.41 -36.10 3.46
N LEU A 151 25.45 -36.88 2.95
CA LEU A 151 25.39 -38.34 3.12
C LEU A 151 26.58 -39.07 2.47
N GLU A 152 27.01 -38.65 1.27
CA GLU A 152 28.20 -39.19 0.62
C GLU A 152 29.48 -38.89 1.43
N GLN A 153 29.62 -37.67 1.98
CA GLN A 153 30.73 -37.32 2.86
C GLN A 153 30.72 -38.15 4.15
N HIS A 154 29.54 -38.40 4.74
CA HIS A 154 29.41 -39.27 5.91
C HIS A 154 29.85 -40.71 5.59
N LEU A 155 29.37 -41.29 4.48
CA LEU A 155 29.75 -42.63 4.01
C LEU A 155 31.26 -42.75 3.69
N VAL A 156 31.89 -41.69 3.20
CA VAL A 156 33.36 -41.65 3.01
C VAL A 156 34.08 -41.63 4.37
N SER A 157 33.57 -40.88 5.35
CA SER A 157 34.15 -40.85 6.70
C SER A 157 34.04 -42.19 7.44
N GLU A 158 32.89 -42.87 7.34
CA GLU A 158 32.68 -44.21 7.93
C GLU A 158 33.55 -45.28 7.27
N ARG A 159 33.80 -45.18 5.96
CA ARG A 159 34.79 -46.04 5.28
C ARG A 159 36.21 -45.77 5.80
N GLY A 160 36.55 -44.51 6.07
CA GLY A 160 37.83 -44.12 6.66
C GLY A 160 38.04 -44.70 8.07
N THR A 161 37.06 -44.53 8.96
CA THR A 161 37.14 -45.07 10.33
C THR A 161 37.10 -46.60 10.34
N LYS A 162 36.34 -47.24 9.45
CA LYS A 162 36.38 -48.70 9.27
C LYS A 162 37.79 -49.19 8.92
N ILE A 163 38.46 -48.56 7.95
CA ILE A 163 39.83 -48.93 7.55
C ILE A 163 40.82 -48.78 8.72
N GLN A 164 40.66 -47.75 9.55
CA GLN A 164 41.47 -47.57 10.75
C GLN A 164 41.23 -48.67 11.80
N LEU A 165 39.98 -49.08 12.01
CA LEU A 165 39.64 -50.20 12.92
C LEU A 165 40.16 -51.54 12.40
N GLU A 166 40.10 -51.80 11.09
CA GLU A 166 40.68 -53.01 10.47
C GLU A 166 42.22 -53.04 10.62
N GLN A 167 42.90 -51.88 10.52
CA GLN A 167 44.34 -51.76 10.79
C GLN A 167 44.69 -51.95 12.28
N GLN A 168 43.88 -51.39 13.20
CA GLN A 168 44.07 -51.60 14.64
C GLN A 168 43.90 -53.07 15.02
N LEU A 169 42.85 -53.73 14.53
CA LEU A 169 42.60 -55.15 14.78
C LEU A 169 43.75 -56.05 14.30
N ALA A 170 44.36 -55.74 13.15
CA ALA A 170 45.56 -56.43 12.69
C ALA A 170 46.74 -56.25 13.65
N SER A 171 46.97 -55.03 14.16
CA SER A 171 48.05 -54.76 15.13
C SER A 171 47.82 -55.40 16.51
N GLU A 172 46.56 -55.55 16.94
CA GLU A 172 46.21 -56.32 18.14
C GLU A 172 46.41 -57.83 17.94
N GLN A 173 46.16 -58.35 16.74
CA GLN A 173 46.44 -59.75 16.40
C GLN A 173 47.96 -60.03 16.41
N ASP A 174 48.78 -59.16 15.80
CA ASP A 174 50.24 -59.29 15.82
C ASP A 174 50.82 -59.20 17.25
N THR A 175 50.36 -58.25 18.05
CA THR A 175 50.81 -58.13 19.46
C THR A 175 50.31 -59.27 20.34
N ARG A 176 49.11 -59.81 20.08
CA ARG A 176 48.65 -61.06 20.72
C ARG A 176 49.56 -62.24 20.37
N VAL A 177 49.95 -62.43 19.11
CA VAL A 177 50.87 -63.50 18.70
C VAL A 177 52.24 -63.34 19.39
N GLN A 178 52.74 -62.10 19.54
CA GLN A 178 53.96 -61.83 20.30
C GLN A 178 53.81 -62.17 21.80
N LEU A 179 52.66 -61.86 22.41
CA LEU A 179 52.37 -62.21 23.81
C LEU A 179 52.24 -63.73 24.02
N GLU A 180 51.63 -64.45 23.09
CA GLU A 180 51.57 -65.93 23.11
C GLU A 180 52.97 -66.56 22.99
N GLN A 181 53.86 -65.98 22.17
CA GLN A 181 55.28 -66.39 22.10
C GLN A 181 56.07 -66.06 23.38
N GLN A 182 55.80 -64.91 24.03
CA GLN A 182 56.41 -64.56 25.30
C GLN A 182 55.92 -65.47 26.44
N LEU A 183 54.64 -65.82 26.46
CA LEU A 183 54.08 -66.77 27.42
C LEU A 183 54.74 -68.15 27.29
N ASP A 184 54.91 -68.66 26.06
CA ASP A 184 55.63 -69.90 25.79
C ASP A 184 57.12 -69.85 26.22
N GLN A 185 57.79 -68.68 26.10
CA GLN A 185 59.11 -68.48 26.70
C GLN A 185 59.09 -68.52 28.24
N VAL A 186 58.09 -67.91 28.89
CA VAL A 186 57.96 -67.91 30.36
C VAL A 186 57.68 -69.32 30.89
N MET A 187 56.80 -70.09 30.23
CA MET A 187 56.57 -71.51 30.54
C MET A 187 57.87 -72.32 30.47
N LYS A 188 58.69 -72.09 29.43
CA LYS A 188 60.03 -72.70 29.29
C LYS A 188 61.06 -72.19 30.31
N GLN A 189 60.82 -71.05 30.95
CA GLN A 189 61.62 -70.57 32.08
C GLN A 189 61.19 -71.20 33.41
N GLN A 190 59.89 -71.36 33.69
CA GLN A 190 59.40 -72.05 34.89
C GLN A 190 59.93 -73.49 34.95
N ALA A 191 59.75 -74.26 33.87
CA ALA A 191 60.33 -75.59 33.74
C ALA A 191 61.86 -75.60 33.92
N GLY A 192 62.53 -74.49 33.60
CA GLY A 192 63.97 -74.22 33.78
C GLY A 192 64.39 -73.71 35.18
N THR A 193 63.46 -73.68 36.13
CA THR A 193 63.70 -73.36 37.55
C THR A 193 63.40 -74.54 38.48
N ALA A 194 62.49 -75.45 38.10
CA ALA A 194 61.97 -76.44 39.04
C ALA A 194 62.83 -77.71 39.26
N LYS A 195 63.83 -78.06 38.43
CA LYS A 195 64.81 -79.16 38.76
C LYS A 195 66.13 -78.65 39.32
N LYS A 196 66.37 -77.34 39.29
CA LYS A 196 67.15 -76.68 40.37
C LYS A 196 66.48 -76.90 41.73
N LEU A 197 65.15 -76.78 41.76
CA LEU A 197 64.24 -77.27 42.81
C LEU A 197 64.62 -78.68 43.33
N GLU A 198 64.64 -79.65 42.42
CA GLU A 198 64.91 -81.06 42.68
C GLU A 198 66.33 -81.32 43.21
N ALA A 199 67.35 -80.69 42.58
CA ALA A 199 68.74 -80.78 43.03
C ALA A 199 68.92 -80.24 44.47
N ALA A 200 68.22 -79.16 44.83
CA ALA A 200 68.21 -78.64 46.20
C ALA A 200 67.52 -79.59 47.18
N GLN A 201 66.37 -80.16 46.81
CA GLN A 201 65.64 -81.14 47.63
C GLN A 201 66.46 -82.42 47.87
N ALA A 202 67.20 -82.91 46.86
CA ALA A 202 68.11 -84.03 46.99
C ALA A 202 69.31 -83.72 47.91
N ALA A 203 69.87 -82.51 47.84
CA ALA A 203 70.97 -82.08 48.71
C ALA A 203 70.55 -81.99 50.19
N VAL A 204 69.35 -81.47 50.49
CA VAL A 204 68.79 -81.43 51.85
C VAL A 204 68.65 -82.84 52.42
N ARG A 205 68.13 -83.80 51.63
CA ARG A 205 67.93 -85.18 52.07
C ARG A 205 69.25 -85.86 52.49
N LYS A 206 70.32 -85.61 51.75
CA LYS A 206 71.65 -86.16 52.05
C LYS A 206 72.27 -85.59 53.34
N LEU A 207 72.02 -84.31 53.63
CA LEU A 207 72.44 -83.66 54.88
C LEU A 207 71.62 -84.12 56.11
N GLN A 208 70.42 -84.68 55.91
CA GLN A 208 69.62 -85.25 56.99
C GLN A 208 70.11 -86.65 57.42
N GLU A 209 70.75 -87.40 56.53
CA GLU A 209 71.25 -88.75 56.82
C GLU A 209 72.59 -88.73 57.60
N GLU A 210 73.45 -87.73 57.38
CA GLU A 210 74.72 -87.58 58.11
C GLU A 210 74.55 -87.11 59.57
N LEU A 211 73.39 -86.52 59.91
CA LEU A 211 73.09 -85.99 61.25
C LEU A 211 72.49 -87.03 62.22
N ALA A 212 72.23 -88.26 61.75
CA ALA A 212 71.47 -89.28 62.48
C ALA A 212 72.33 -90.31 63.24
N SER A 213 73.65 -90.11 63.37
CA SER A 213 74.53 -91.06 64.06
C SER A 213 75.25 -90.47 65.28
N LYS A 214 75.18 -91.23 66.40
CA LYS A 214 76.05 -91.11 67.59
C LYS A 214 75.81 -89.93 68.56
N HIS A 215 74.63 -89.89 69.16
CA HIS A 215 74.52 -89.61 70.60
C HIS A 215 73.62 -90.67 71.26
N THR A 216 73.97 -91.12 72.46
CA THR A 216 73.38 -92.34 73.07
C THR A 216 73.16 -92.23 74.59
N SER A 217 72.13 -92.94 75.04
CA SER A 217 71.75 -93.25 76.43
C SER A 217 70.95 -92.19 77.21
N ASP A 218 69.97 -92.73 77.93
CA ASP A 218 69.25 -92.21 79.09
C ASP A 218 68.33 -90.99 78.85
N GLN A 219 67.03 -90.99 79.23
CA GLN A 219 66.27 -92.02 79.96
C GLN A 219 64.75 -91.99 79.61
N LYS A 220 64.13 -93.16 79.82
CA LYS A 220 62.72 -93.45 80.18
C LYS A 220 61.95 -92.27 80.81
N GLU A 221 60.63 -92.07 80.61
CA GLU A 221 59.60 -92.80 79.83
C GLU A 221 58.43 -91.81 79.48
N ASN A 222 57.13 -92.10 79.22
CA ASN A 222 56.27 -93.24 79.55
C ASN A 222 54.99 -93.37 78.66
N GLU A 223 54.27 -94.47 78.90
CA GLU A 223 52.82 -94.83 78.71
C GLU A 223 51.76 -93.72 78.40
N GLN A 224 50.60 -93.96 77.74
CA GLN A 224 49.98 -95.16 77.08
C GLN A 224 48.65 -94.80 76.33
N THR A 225 48.09 -95.75 75.54
CA THR A 225 46.61 -96.03 75.33
C THR A 225 45.69 -95.02 74.57
N VAL A 226 44.57 -95.38 73.88
CA VAL A 226 44.12 -96.63 73.18
C VAL A 226 42.83 -96.41 72.30
N SER A 227 42.74 -97.04 71.11
CA SER A 227 41.48 -97.49 70.39
C SER A 227 40.37 -96.46 69.98
N ALA A 228 39.37 -96.72 69.10
CA ALA A 228 39.11 -97.65 67.98
C ALA A 228 37.74 -97.31 67.29
N ALA A 229 37.28 -98.17 66.35
CA ALA A 229 35.87 -98.39 65.91
C ALA A 229 35.23 -97.39 64.91
N ALA A 230 34.25 -97.76 64.05
CA ALA A 230 33.76 -99.08 63.56
C ALA A 230 32.80 -98.92 62.33
N ASP A 231 32.16 -100.01 61.91
CA ASP A 231 31.51 -100.28 60.61
C ASP A 231 30.04 -99.81 60.40
N ALA A 232 29.51 -100.13 59.20
CA ALA A 232 28.24 -99.71 58.61
C ALA A 232 27.01 -100.61 58.93
N ALA A 233 25.80 -100.20 58.45
CA ALA A 233 24.78 -101.01 57.74
C ALA A 233 23.30 -100.58 57.99
N ALA A 234 22.38 -101.25 57.27
CA ALA A 234 20.92 -101.39 57.47
C ALA A 234 19.94 -100.53 56.61
N THR A 235 18.68 -101.00 56.56
CA THR A 235 17.75 -100.81 55.42
C THR A 235 16.27 -100.74 55.88
N ALA A 236 15.39 -100.20 55.02
CA ALA A 236 13.94 -100.49 54.87
C ALA A 236 12.88 -99.53 55.49
N ALA A 237 12.25 -98.79 54.56
CA ALA A 237 10.79 -98.77 54.31
C ALA A 237 9.76 -98.23 55.35
N ALA A 238 9.25 -97.02 55.02
CA ALA A 238 7.84 -96.74 54.65
C ALA A 238 6.90 -95.89 55.56
N THR A 239 6.29 -94.89 54.90
CA THR A 239 4.93 -94.33 55.12
C THR A 239 4.68 -93.11 56.05
N ILE A 240 4.85 -91.91 55.47
CA ILE A 240 3.93 -90.73 55.50
C ILE A 240 3.42 -90.17 56.87
N LYS A 241 3.81 -88.91 57.24
CA LYS A 241 2.95 -87.68 57.38
C LYS A 241 3.50 -86.56 58.34
N ALA A 242 4.06 -85.46 57.78
CA ALA A 242 4.16 -84.06 58.32
C ALA A 242 4.98 -83.74 59.63
N ILE A 243 5.84 -82.71 59.80
CA ILE A 243 6.34 -81.50 59.03
C ILE A 243 7.73 -80.96 59.60
N GLY A 244 8.79 -80.61 58.79
CA GLY A 244 9.85 -79.54 59.07
C GLY A 244 11.46 -79.62 58.93
N GLU A 245 12.14 -79.48 57.72
CA GLU A 245 13.54 -78.89 57.36
C GLU A 245 14.95 -79.68 57.56
N LYS A 246 16.27 -79.44 57.13
CA LYS A 246 17.26 -78.68 56.18
C LYS A 246 18.77 -79.28 56.29
N LEU A 247 20.02 -79.03 55.70
CA LEU A 247 20.86 -78.25 54.65
C LEU A 247 22.38 -78.81 54.41
N ALA A 248 23.33 -78.30 53.52
CA ALA A 248 24.74 -78.82 53.13
C ALA A 248 25.77 -77.79 52.37
N SER A 249 27.06 -77.91 51.81
CA SER A 249 28.34 -78.77 51.68
C SER A 249 29.55 -78.19 50.74
N LYS A 250 30.89 -78.62 50.75
CA LYS A 250 32.15 -78.22 49.87
C LYS A 250 33.49 -79.12 50.07
N GLU A 251 34.77 -79.10 49.48
CA GLU A 251 35.58 -78.69 48.22
C GLU A 251 37.20 -78.96 48.20
N GLN A 252 38.02 -78.88 47.06
CA GLN A 252 39.57 -78.64 46.84
C GLN A 252 40.64 -79.71 46.19
N GLU A 253 41.82 -79.33 45.52
CA GLU A 253 42.90 -80.20 44.79
C GLU A 253 44.47 -79.72 44.61
N LEU A 254 45.37 -80.20 43.64
CA LEU A 254 46.94 -80.26 43.64
C LEU A 254 47.91 -80.02 42.33
N GLU A 255 49.23 -80.51 42.20
CA GLU A 255 50.45 -79.98 41.36
C GLU A 255 51.70 -80.93 40.89
N ALA A 256 52.60 -80.62 39.86
CA ALA A 256 54.06 -81.11 39.57
C ALA A 256 54.92 -80.51 38.31
N GLU A 257 56.28 -80.77 38.08
CA GLU A 257 57.27 -79.99 37.18
C GLU A 257 58.64 -80.66 36.60
N ARG A 258 59.59 -79.97 35.81
CA ARG A 258 61.17 -80.04 35.67
C ARG A 258 61.94 -80.24 34.24
N ASP A 259 63.22 -79.88 33.75
CA ASP A 259 64.38 -78.82 33.69
C ASP A 259 65.69 -79.26 32.81
N ARG A 260 66.82 -78.46 32.59
CA ARG A 260 68.00 -78.42 31.57
C ARG A 260 69.46 -79.06 31.85
N GLY A 261 70.45 -79.08 30.88
CA GLY A 261 71.95 -79.31 31.08
C GLY A 261 72.96 -79.27 29.84
N LEU A 262 74.32 -79.20 30.01
CA LEU A 262 75.40 -79.15 28.95
C LEU A 262 76.87 -79.53 29.43
N SER A 263 77.76 -79.98 28.52
CA SER A 263 79.27 -79.96 28.52
C SER A 263 80.08 -81.28 28.62
N LEU A 264 81.31 -81.27 28.07
CA LEU A 264 82.37 -82.29 28.14
C LEU A 264 83.51 -81.83 29.08
N GLN A 265 84.13 -82.75 29.84
CA GLN A 265 85.57 -83.09 29.77
C GLN A 265 85.96 -84.02 30.94
N GLN A 266 86.67 -85.11 30.60
CA GLN A 266 87.56 -86.00 31.40
C GLN A 266 87.48 -85.98 32.95
N GLU A 267 87.35 -87.16 33.58
CA GLU A 267 88.51 -87.93 34.09
C GLU A 267 88.10 -89.07 35.06
N ILE A 268 88.33 -90.33 34.67
CA ILE A 268 88.77 -91.38 35.60
C ILE A 268 90.00 -92.04 34.97
N THR A 269 91.17 -91.65 35.48
CA THR A 269 92.50 -92.04 35.01
C THR A 269 93.08 -93.14 35.89
N GLN A 270 93.52 -94.26 35.28
CA GLN A 270 94.40 -95.30 35.88
C GLN A 270 93.78 -96.13 37.04
N LEU A 271 94.23 -97.36 37.33
CA LEU A 271 95.54 -97.80 37.85
C LEU A 271 96.02 -99.09 37.14
N GLN A 272 97.22 -99.12 36.53
CA GLN A 272 98.54 -99.45 37.12
C GLN A 272 98.67 -100.96 37.47
N ILE A 273 99.46 -101.73 36.72
CA ILE A 273 100.95 -101.87 36.72
C ILE A 273 101.48 -102.78 37.85
N SER A 274 101.90 -103.98 37.46
CA SER A 274 103.11 -104.71 37.91
C SER A 274 103.30 -105.86 36.90
N HIS A 275 104.47 -106.07 36.28
CA HIS A 275 105.73 -106.61 36.84
C HIS A 275 105.58 -107.94 37.59
N ALA A 276 106.45 -108.94 37.46
CA ALA A 276 107.42 -109.36 36.42
C ALA A 276 108.21 -110.56 36.99
N THR A 277 108.75 -111.44 36.13
CA THR A 277 109.92 -112.31 36.43
C THR A 277 109.74 -113.36 37.56
N THR A 278 110.51 -114.44 37.70
CA THR A 278 111.78 -114.89 37.06
C THR A 278 111.92 -116.43 37.14
N THR A 279 112.94 -117.01 36.47
CA THR A 279 113.72 -118.23 36.84
C THR A 279 113.01 -119.61 36.90
N GLU A 280 113.61 -120.76 36.53
CA GLU A 280 114.95 -121.01 35.94
C GLU A 280 115.08 -122.35 35.15
N THR A 281 116.27 -122.51 34.55
CA THR A 281 116.95 -123.63 33.85
C THR A 281 116.96 -124.98 34.60
N LEU A 282 117.43 -126.16 34.12
CA LEU A 282 118.38 -126.68 33.08
C LEU A 282 117.81 -128.01 32.46
N GLU A 283 118.28 -128.66 31.37
CA GLU A 283 119.10 -128.32 30.18
C GLU A 283 119.01 -129.47 29.12
N HIS A 284 120.10 -130.18 28.78
CA HIS A 284 120.33 -131.38 27.95
C HIS A 284 119.17 -132.40 27.76
N GLY A 285 119.00 -133.10 26.62
CA GLY A 285 119.76 -133.14 25.37
C GLY A 285 120.04 -134.56 24.85
N LEU A 286 119.86 -134.79 23.54
CA LEU A 286 120.15 -136.02 22.75
C LEU A 286 119.30 -137.29 22.96
N GLN A 287 118.89 -137.88 21.82
CA GLN A 287 118.51 -139.30 21.59
C GLN A 287 117.19 -139.81 22.23
N MET A 288 116.45 -140.77 21.65
CA MET A 288 116.58 -141.48 20.35
C MET A 288 115.20 -141.83 19.75
N LYS A 289 115.23 -142.27 18.48
CA LYS A 289 114.11 -142.61 17.58
C LYS A 289 113.05 -143.57 18.14
N LEU A 290 111.85 -143.51 17.51
CA LEU A 290 111.02 -144.63 16.97
C LEU A 290 109.56 -144.72 17.51
N ARG A 291 108.59 -144.88 16.59
CA ARG A 291 107.11 -144.99 16.80
C ARG A 291 106.45 -143.68 17.30
N ALA A 292 105.73 -142.87 16.52
CA ALA A 292 105.12 -142.97 15.18
C ALA A 292 103.87 -143.87 15.02
N SER A 293 102.82 -143.26 14.43
CA SER A 293 101.67 -143.88 13.75
C SER A 293 100.53 -144.56 14.57
N THR A 294 99.85 -143.84 15.48
CA THR A 294 98.54 -144.34 16.01
C THR A 294 97.52 -143.33 16.56
N THR A 295 97.74 -142.00 16.55
CA THR A 295 96.92 -141.04 17.33
C THR A 295 96.38 -139.84 16.53
N GLU A 296 95.73 -140.09 15.38
CA GLU A 296 95.12 -139.03 14.54
C GLU A 296 93.59 -139.15 14.40
N ALA A 297 92.97 -140.12 15.09
CA ALA A 297 91.55 -140.46 14.93
C ALA A 297 90.59 -139.81 15.95
N ALA A 298 91.07 -139.37 17.11
CA ALA A 298 90.20 -139.04 18.26
C ALA A 298 89.71 -137.58 18.33
N ALA A 299 90.30 -136.65 17.56
CA ALA A 299 90.10 -135.21 17.78
C ALA A 299 88.91 -134.59 17.01
N ARG A 300 88.31 -135.28 16.03
CA ARG A 300 87.26 -134.71 15.16
C ARG A 300 85.83 -134.80 15.70
N GLU A 301 85.58 -135.59 16.74
CA GLU A 301 84.21 -135.87 17.20
C GLU A 301 83.61 -134.74 18.06
N GLN A 302 84.45 -133.96 18.74
CA GLN A 302 84.03 -132.91 19.67
C GLN A 302 83.56 -131.60 19.00
N GLU A 303 83.90 -131.40 17.72
CA GLU A 303 83.58 -130.19 16.95
C GLU A 303 82.14 -130.21 16.38
N VAL A 304 81.57 -131.40 16.15
CA VAL A 304 80.27 -131.58 15.47
C VAL A 304 79.07 -131.20 16.37
N VAL A 305 79.22 -131.26 17.69
CA VAL A 305 78.11 -131.08 18.63
C VAL A 305 77.69 -129.61 18.81
N SER A 306 78.66 -128.68 18.87
CA SER A 306 78.39 -127.26 19.13
C SER A 306 77.68 -126.55 17.97
N VAL A 307 78.05 -126.87 16.73
CA VAL A 307 77.44 -126.31 15.51
C VAL A 307 75.94 -126.61 15.45
N LYS A 308 75.53 -127.78 15.97
CA LYS A 308 74.15 -128.28 15.88
C LYS A 308 73.18 -127.54 16.81
N SER A 309 73.63 -127.05 17.97
CA SER A 309 72.78 -126.22 18.84
C SER A 309 72.56 -124.83 18.25
N SER A 310 73.62 -124.18 17.74
CA SER A 310 73.55 -122.83 17.21
C SER A 310 72.60 -122.71 16.01
N LEU A 311 72.68 -123.66 15.07
CA LEU A 311 71.80 -123.71 13.89
C LEU A 311 70.30 -123.74 14.26
N THR A 312 69.96 -124.40 15.36
CA THR A 312 68.56 -124.56 15.80
C THR A 312 67.96 -123.23 16.30
N ILE A 313 68.78 -122.37 16.93
CA ILE A 313 68.35 -121.05 17.41
C ILE A 313 68.12 -120.11 16.23
N THR A 314 69.10 -120.00 15.31
CA THR A 314 69.02 -119.10 14.15
C THR A 314 67.86 -119.44 13.20
N MET A 315 67.46 -120.72 13.12
CA MET A 315 66.27 -121.13 12.35
C MET A 315 64.96 -120.59 12.95
N ALA A 316 64.86 -120.45 14.28
CA ALA A 316 63.67 -119.89 14.92
C ALA A 316 63.56 -118.37 14.72
N GLU A 317 64.68 -117.65 14.83
CA GLU A 317 64.76 -116.20 14.63
C GLU A 317 64.36 -115.80 13.19
N LYS A 318 64.81 -116.57 12.19
CA LYS A 318 64.46 -116.35 10.78
C LYS A 318 62.94 -116.35 10.55
N VAL A 319 62.22 -117.34 11.10
CA VAL A 319 60.77 -117.48 10.91
C VAL A 319 59.99 -116.34 11.58
N ALA A 320 60.49 -115.81 12.70
CA ALA A 320 59.90 -114.65 13.37
C ALA A 320 60.02 -113.37 12.51
N LEU A 321 61.20 -113.11 11.93
CA LEU A 321 61.42 -111.96 11.04
C LEU A 321 60.60 -112.06 9.75
N GLU A 322 60.54 -113.24 9.11
CA GLU A 322 59.77 -113.43 7.87
C GLU A 322 58.28 -113.14 8.07
N LYS A 323 57.72 -113.43 9.25
CA LYS A 323 56.33 -113.07 9.57
C LYS A 323 56.13 -111.56 9.74
N GLN A 324 57.01 -110.87 10.48
CA GLN A 324 56.92 -109.42 10.65
C GLN A 324 57.08 -108.65 9.33
N TYR A 325 57.93 -109.14 8.42
CA TYR A 325 58.18 -108.50 7.14
C TYR A 325 56.93 -108.44 6.25
N GLU A 326 56.19 -109.54 6.09
CA GLU A 326 54.97 -109.55 5.26
C GLU A 326 53.82 -108.76 5.90
N GLU A 327 53.72 -108.72 7.24
CA GLU A 327 52.70 -107.94 7.97
C GLU A 327 52.92 -106.42 7.81
N TYR A 328 54.18 -105.96 7.88
CA TYR A 328 54.58 -104.58 7.57
C TYR A 328 54.31 -104.22 6.11
N LYS A 329 54.70 -105.10 5.17
CA LYS A 329 54.53 -104.92 3.73
C LYS A 329 53.06 -104.80 3.33
N LEU A 330 52.17 -105.63 3.88
CA LEU A 330 50.72 -105.56 3.62
C LEU A 330 50.15 -104.20 4.08
N THR A 331 50.52 -103.78 5.29
CA THR A 331 50.10 -102.50 5.90
C THR A 331 50.58 -101.29 5.07
N SER A 332 51.85 -101.31 4.63
CA SER A 332 52.43 -100.25 3.81
C SER A 332 51.76 -100.15 2.43
N THR A 333 51.45 -101.27 1.78
CA THR A 333 50.75 -101.24 0.48
C THR A 333 49.32 -100.70 0.57
N ALA A 334 48.61 -100.94 1.68
CA ALA A 334 47.28 -100.34 1.91
C ALA A 334 47.36 -98.81 2.02
N GLN A 335 48.30 -98.29 2.83
CA GLN A 335 48.50 -96.84 3.02
C GLN A 335 48.88 -96.12 1.72
N ILE A 336 49.69 -96.75 0.86
CA ILE A 336 50.05 -96.19 -0.45
C ILE A 336 48.81 -96.09 -1.36
N SER A 337 47.94 -97.11 -1.38
CA SER A 337 46.71 -97.10 -2.19
C SER A 337 45.75 -96.00 -1.76
N GLU A 338 45.58 -95.78 -0.44
CA GLU A 338 44.71 -94.72 0.08
C GLU A 338 45.24 -93.32 -0.27
N ALA A 339 46.54 -93.10 -0.11
CA ALA A 339 47.19 -91.84 -0.48
C ALA A 339 47.10 -91.55 -1.99
N GLU A 340 47.18 -92.58 -2.85
CA GLU A 340 46.99 -92.42 -4.29
C GLU A 340 45.57 -91.97 -4.65
N ASP A 341 44.53 -92.57 -4.07
CA ASP A 341 43.13 -92.21 -4.38
C ASP A 341 42.74 -90.85 -3.79
N GLN A 342 43.29 -90.45 -2.63
CA GLN A 342 43.20 -89.05 -2.15
C GLN A 342 43.86 -88.08 -3.15
N GLN A 343 45.06 -88.38 -3.64
CA GLN A 343 45.75 -87.54 -4.62
C GLN A 343 45.01 -87.45 -5.97
N ARG A 344 44.39 -88.55 -6.43
CA ARG A 344 43.55 -88.58 -7.64
C ARG A 344 42.28 -87.74 -7.47
N THR A 345 41.72 -87.68 -6.26
CA THR A 345 40.51 -86.89 -5.94
C THR A 345 40.83 -85.40 -5.94
N LEU A 346 41.84 -84.96 -5.19
CA LEU A 346 42.30 -83.56 -5.18
C LEU A 346 42.68 -83.05 -6.58
N LYS A 347 43.31 -83.90 -7.42
CA LYS A 347 43.63 -83.57 -8.82
C LYS A 347 42.40 -83.39 -9.73
N ARG A 348 41.23 -83.93 -9.37
CA ARG A 348 39.95 -83.69 -10.09
C ARG A 348 39.33 -82.37 -9.66
N GLU A 349 39.35 -82.07 -8.36
CA GLU A 349 38.79 -80.84 -7.77
C GLU A 349 39.59 -79.59 -8.19
N LEU A 350 40.92 -79.65 -8.15
CA LEU A 350 41.79 -78.58 -8.68
C LEU A 350 41.43 -78.26 -10.14
N ARG A 351 41.33 -79.30 -10.98
CA ARG A 351 40.92 -79.18 -12.39
C ARG A 351 39.47 -78.75 -12.59
N ALA A 352 38.63 -78.73 -11.57
CA ALA A 352 37.30 -78.12 -11.64
C ALA A 352 37.42 -76.61 -11.36
N MET A 353 38.03 -76.24 -10.23
CA MET A 353 38.28 -74.83 -9.87
C MET A 353 39.08 -74.06 -10.94
N GLU A 354 40.06 -74.69 -11.60
CA GLU A 354 40.79 -74.09 -12.74
C GLU A 354 39.87 -73.72 -13.93
N ARG A 355 38.80 -74.48 -14.17
CA ARG A 355 37.81 -74.20 -15.23
C ARG A 355 36.80 -73.15 -14.79
N ASP A 356 36.35 -73.20 -13.54
CA ASP A 356 35.39 -72.24 -13.01
C ASP A 356 36.03 -70.84 -12.89
N LEU A 357 37.28 -70.76 -12.42
CA LEU A 357 38.07 -69.52 -12.39
C LEU A 357 38.24 -68.92 -13.79
N LYS A 358 38.54 -69.75 -14.80
CA LYS A 358 38.69 -69.29 -16.19
C LYS A 358 37.36 -68.80 -16.78
N THR A 359 36.24 -69.41 -16.40
CA THR A 359 34.90 -68.96 -16.79
C THR A 359 34.53 -67.63 -16.13
N GLN A 360 34.81 -67.48 -14.83
CA GLN A 360 34.65 -66.23 -14.08
C GLN A 360 35.50 -65.09 -14.67
N GLN A 361 36.76 -65.36 -15.05
CA GLN A 361 37.63 -64.38 -15.71
C GLN A 361 37.09 -63.91 -17.07
N GLY A 362 36.50 -64.82 -17.86
CA GLY A 362 35.82 -64.46 -19.10
C GLY A 362 34.64 -63.50 -18.85
N LEU A 363 33.75 -63.87 -17.93
CA LEU A 363 32.58 -63.06 -17.56
C LEU A 363 32.92 -61.73 -16.90
N SER A 364 34.04 -61.63 -16.15
CA SER A 364 34.52 -60.35 -15.60
C SER A 364 34.92 -59.41 -16.73
N LYS A 365 35.73 -59.91 -17.69
CA LYS A 365 36.18 -59.09 -18.82
C LYS A 365 35.01 -58.63 -19.70
N GLU A 366 34.07 -59.53 -19.99
CA GLU A 366 32.90 -59.21 -20.81
C GLU A 366 32.06 -58.07 -20.18
N ARG A 367 31.95 -58.04 -18.84
CA ARG A 367 31.35 -56.94 -18.08
C ARG A 367 32.21 -55.67 -18.02
N GLU A 368 33.53 -55.79 -17.96
CA GLU A 368 34.45 -54.65 -18.01
C GLU A 368 34.35 -53.92 -19.37
N ASP A 369 34.31 -54.68 -20.46
CA ASP A 369 34.13 -54.16 -21.83
C ASP A 369 32.71 -53.52 -21.99
N GLU A 370 31.65 -54.11 -21.43
CA GLU A 370 30.29 -53.54 -21.42
C GLU A 370 30.20 -52.24 -20.58
N ILE A 371 30.81 -52.20 -19.40
CA ILE A 371 30.89 -51.00 -18.55
C ILE A 371 31.67 -49.88 -19.24
N ALA A 372 32.73 -50.20 -19.98
CA ALA A 372 33.47 -49.21 -20.77
C ALA A 372 32.60 -48.60 -21.89
N ALA A 373 31.84 -49.43 -22.61
CA ALA A 373 30.92 -48.97 -23.65
C ALA A 373 29.80 -48.07 -23.09
N LEU A 374 29.20 -48.46 -21.95
CA LEU A 374 28.17 -47.66 -21.28
C LEU A 374 28.70 -46.31 -20.77
N ARG A 375 29.92 -46.26 -20.24
CA ARG A 375 30.58 -44.99 -19.84
C ARG A 375 30.80 -44.07 -21.03
N GLN A 376 31.24 -44.59 -22.18
CA GLN A 376 31.43 -43.80 -23.39
C GLN A 376 30.10 -43.27 -23.94
N ALA A 377 29.03 -44.08 -23.88
CA ALA A 377 27.69 -43.64 -24.27
C ALA A 377 27.13 -42.53 -23.35
N LEU A 378 27.43 -42.60 -22.05
CA LEU A 378 27.04 -41.58 -21.07
C LEU A 378 27.75 -40.24 -21.31
N ASP A 379 29.08 -40.24 -21.49
CA ASP A 379 29.87 -39.03 -21.78
C ASP A 379 29.40 -38.31 -23.07
N ILE A 380 29.08 -39.08 -24.12
CA ILE A 380 28.48 -38.58 -25.36
C ILE A 380 27.04 -38.05 -25.15
N SER A 381 26.33 -38.50 -24.12
CA SER A 381 25.00 -38.01 -23.75
C SER A 381 25.08 -36.72 -22.93
N GLU A 382 25.95 -36.67 -21.91
CA GLU A 382 26.16 -35.49 -21.06
C GLU A 382 26.70 -34.29 -21.85
N THR A 383 27.64 -34.51 -22.78
CA THR A 383 28.14 -33.44 -23.66
C THR A 383 27.07 -32.89 -24.61
N LYS A 384 26.15 -33.72 -25.09
CA LYS A 384 24.98 -33.28 -25.87
C LYS A 384 23.98 -32.51 -25.03
N LEU A 385 23.63 -33.01 -23.84
CA LEU A 385 22.74 -32.33 -22.89
C LEU A 385 23.30 -30.97 -22.47
N SER A 386 24.59 -30.88 -22.17
CA SER A 386 25.28 -29.65 -21.79
C SER A 386 25.27 -28.61 -22.93
N SER A 387 25.61 -29.00 -24.16
CA SER A 387 25.57 -28.09 -25.31
C SER A 387 24.14 -27.67 -25.70
N GLN A 388 23.16 -28.57 -25.58
CA GLN A 388 21.75 -28.26 -25.83
C GLN A 388 21.19 -27.31 -24.75
N ALA A 389 21.55 -27.49 -23.48
CA ALA A 389 21.18 -26.57 -22.40
C ALA A 389 21.78 -25.17 -22.58
N GLN A 390 23.03 -25.07 -23.06
CA GLN A 390 23.66 -23.78 -23.38
C GLN A 390 22.95 -23.05 -24.53
N ILE A 391 22.49 -23.77 -25.57
CA ILE A 391 21.70 -23.19 -26.66
C ILE A 391 20.37 -22.64 -26.12
N ILE A 392 19.61 -23.46 -25.37
CA ILE A 392 18.33 -23.06 -24.77
C ILE A 392 18.51 -21.85 -23.83
N GLN A 393 19.59 -21.82 -23.04
CA GLN A 393 19.89 -20.69 -22.16
C GLN A 393 20.21 -19.40 -22.93
N LYS A 394 20.91 -19.51 -24.08
CA LYS A 394 21.18 -18.37 -24.97
C LYS A 394 19.90 -17.84 -25.61
N GLU A 395 19.11 -18.72 -26.21
CA GLU A 395 17.83 -18.36 -26.85
C GLU A 395 16.85 -17.73 -25.84
N ARG A 396 16.78 -18.27 -24.61
CA ARG A 396 15.99 -17.71 -23.50
C ARG A 396 16.47 -16.32 -23.07
N MET A 397 17.77 -16.03 -23.08
CA MET A 397 18.26 -14.67 -22.80
C MET A 397 17.96 -13.69 -23.94
N GLU A 398 18.12 -14.12 -25.19
CA GLU A 398 17.87 -13.26 -26.35
C GLU A 398 16.37 -12.90 -26.46
N ALA A 399 15.47 -13.88 -26.28
CA ALA A 399 14.03 -13.65 -26.21
C ALA A 399 13.62 -12.75 -25.02
N TYR A 400 14.25 -12.91 -23.85
CA TYR A 400 13.98 -12.06 -22.68
C TYR A 400 14.43 -10.60 -22.91
N ALA A 401 15.59 -10.40 -23.55
CA ALA A 401 16.07 -9.06 -23.91
C ALA A 401 15.17 -8.39 -24.97
N GLU A 402 14.70 -9.14 -25.97
CA GLU A 402 13.75 -8.64 -26.96
C GLU A 402 12.40 -8.25 -26.33
N ALA A 403 11.87 -9.10 -25.43
CA ALA A 403 10.66 -8.80 -24.67
C ALA A 403 10.80 -7.56 -23.75
N GLN A 404 11.95 -7.39 -23.07
CA GLN A 404 12.21 -6.18 -22.29
C GLN A 404 12.26 -4.92 -23.16
N ASN A 405 12.91 -4.98 -24.33
CA ASN A 405 12.97 -3.84 -25.26
C ASN A 405 11.59 -3.48 -25.82
N ALA A 406 10.78 -4.48 -26.19
CA ALA A 406 9.41 -4.26 -26.64
C ALA A 406 8.53 -3.63 -25.54
N SER A 407 8.58 -4.16 -24.32
CA SER A 407 7.86 -3.62 -23.16
C SER A 407 8.28 -2.17 -22.84
N ALA A 408 9.59 -1.87 -22.85
CA ALA A 408 10.10 -0.53 -22.62
C ALA A 408 9.62 0.49 -23.66
N GLU A 409 9.55 0.10 -24.95
CA GLU A 409 9.04 0.95 -26.02
C GLU A 409 7.52 1.16 -25.91
N ILE A 410 6.73 0.14 -25.55
CA ILE A 410 5.29 0.28 -25.26
C ILE A 410 5.06 1.26 -24.09
N VAL A 411 5.83 1.13 -23.01
CA VAL A 411 5.77 2.05 -21.85
C VAL A 411 6.18 3.47 -22.25
N ARG A 412 7.19 3.64 -23.12
CA ARG A 412 7.60 4.96 -23.64
C ARG A 412 6.48 5.60 -24.46
N GLN A 413 5.91 4.89 -25.43
CA GLN A 413 4.82 5.39 -26.27
C GLN A 413 3.56 5.73 -25.45
N ALA A 414 3.20 4.89 -24.47
CA ALA A 414 2.10 5.16 -23.55
C ALA A 414 2.35 6.42 -22.69
N THR A 415 3.60 6.64 -22.27
CA THR A 415 4.01 7.83 -21.49
C THR A 415 3.99 9.10 -22.35
N GLU A 416 4.42 9.01 -23.61
CA GLU A 416 4.39 10.12 -24.56
C GLU A 416 2.95 10.53 -24.92
N GLU A 417 2.06 9.59 -25.27
CA GLU A 417 0.63 9.90 -25.54
C GLU A 417 -0.07 10.41 -24.26
N LYS A 418 0.21 9.83 -23.08
CA LYS A 418 -0.32 10.34 -21.79
C LYS A 418 0.12 11.78 -21.51
N THR A 419 1.37 12.13 -21.82
CA THR A 419 1.89 13.50 -21.66
C THR A 419 1.19 14.44 -22.64
N ARG A 420 1.09 14.06 -23.92
CA ARG A 420 0.36 14.80 -24.96
C ARG A 420 -1.11 15.03 -24.59
N VAL A 421 -1.80 14.02 -24.04
CA VAL A 421 -3.19 14.13 -23.57
C VAL A 421 -3.31 15.10 -22.40
N SER A 422 -2.37 15.06 -21.45
CA SER A 422 -2.31 16.03 -20.34
C SER A 422 -2.08 17.46 -20.82
N GLU A 423 -1.25 17.67 -21.84
CA GLU A 423 -1.04 18.99 -22.46
C GLU A 423 -2.28 19.49 -23.21
N LEU A 424 -2.88 18.66 -24.07
CA LEU A 424 -4.13 19.01 -24.78
C LEU A 424 -5.29 19.28 -23.82
N TYR A 425 -5.42 18.50 -22.74
CA TYR A 425 -6.40 18.76 -21.68
C TYR A 425 -6.11 20.08 -20.96
N THR A 426 -4.85 20.42 -20.71
CA THR A 426 -4.47 21.70 -20.10
C THR A 426 -4.80 22.88 -21.04
N GLN A 427 -4.63 22.72 -22.36
CA GLN A 427 -5.04 23.72 -23.35
C GLN A 427 -6.57 23.87 -23.43
N GLU A 428 -7.32 22.76 -23.45
CA GLU A 428 -8.80 22.75 -23.38
C GLU A 428 -9.29 23.51 -22.14
N MET A 429 -8.78 23.17 -20.97
CA MET A 429 -9.10 23.81 -19.70
C MET A 429 -8.86 25.33 -19.70
N LEU A 430 -7.76 25.79 -20.33
CA LEU A 430 -7.45 27.21 -20.45
C LEU A 430 -8.36 27.94 -21.46
N ALA A 431 -8.66 27.32 -22.60
CA ALA A 431 -9.56 27.84 -23.62
C ALA A 431 -11.02 27.91 -23.12
N ARG A 432 -11.52 26.81 -22.53
CA ARG A 432 -12.84 26.73 -21.90
C ARG A 432 -13.01 27.77 -20.80
N ARG A 433 -12.00 28.00 -19.96
CA ARG A 433 -12.02 29.08 -18.96
C ARG A 433 -12.14 30.47 -19.59
N LYS A 434 -11.41 30.73 -20.70
CA LYS A 434 -11.50 32.02 -21.42
C LYS A 434 -12.90 32.24 -21.99
N LEU A 435 -13.43 31.24 -22.69
CA LEU A 435 -14.79 31.24 -23.26
C LEU A 435 -15.86 31.41 -22.17
N HIS A 436 -15.81 30.58 -21.12
CA HIS A 436 -16.75 30.60 -20.01
C HIS A 436 -16.77 31.96 -19.31
N ASN A 437 -15.59 32.52 -19.03
CA ASN A 437 -15.54 33.86 -18.44
C ASN A 437 -16.11 34.94 -19.38
N ARG A 438 -15.83 34.86 -20.69
CA ARG A 438 -16.37 35.83 -21.67
C ARG A 438 -17.89 35.73 -21.78
N LEU A 439 -18.45 34.52 -21.73
CA LEU A 439 -19.89 34.28 -21.71
C LEU A 439 -20.53 34.86 -20.44
N MET A 440 -19.92 34.67 -19.27
CA MET A 440 -20.38 35.28 -18.01
C MET A 440 -20.30 36.82 -18.05
N GLU A 441 -19.25 37.42 -18.63
CA GLU A 441 -19.14 38.87 -18.82
C GLU A 441 -20.25 39.42 -19.72
N LEU A 442 -20.54 38.74 -20.84
CA LEU A 442 -21.60 39.11 -21.78
C LEU A 442 -23.01 38.98 -21.17
N GLN A 443 -23.19 38.07 -20.20
CA GLN A 443 -24.42 37.93 -19.41
C GLN A 443 -24.52 38.90 -18.22
N GLY A 444 -23.53 39.77 -18.01
CA GLY A 444 -23.51 40.74 -16.93
C GLY A 444 -22.92 40.22 -15.60
N ASN A 445 -22.16 41.08 -14.93
CA ASN A 445 -21.48 40.73 -13.68
C ASN A 445 -22.41 40.66 -12.45
N ILE A 446 -23.56 41.34 -12.49
CA ILE A 446 -24.68 41.15 -11.56
C ILE A 446 -25.88 40.67 -12.37
N ARG A 447 -26.38 39.48 -12.04
CA ARG A 447 -27.62 38.91 -12.59
C ARG A 447 -28.70 38.79 -11.52
N VAL A 448 -29.94 38.77 -11.97
CA VAL A 448 -31.13 38.76 -11.13
C VAL A 448 -32.11 37.71 -11.67
N PHE A 449 -32.39 36.69 -10.87
CA PHE A 449 -33.43 35.70 -11.14
C PHE A 449 -34.62 35.94 -10.21
N CYS A 450 -35.80 36.19 -10.77
CA CYS A 450 -37.03 36.16 -9.99
C CYS A 450 -37.50 34.73 -9.78
N ARG A 451 -37.95 34.41 -8.57
CA ARG A 451 -38.65 33.14 -8.29
C ARG A 451 -39.94 33.38 -7.54
N VAL A 452 -41.05 33.09 -8.23
CA VAL A 452 -42.39 33.13 -7.67
C VAL A 452 -42.68 31.75 -7.07
N ARG A 453 -43.00 31.68 -5.78
CA ARG A 453 -43.33 30.39 -5.13
C ARG A 453 -44.82 30.00 -5.34
N PRO A 454 -45.19 28.72 -5.13
CA PRO A 454 -46.59 28.33 -4.94
C PRO A 454 -47.33 29.14 -3.87
N ILE A 455 -48.65 29.22 -4.02
CA ILE A 455 -49.56 29.72 -2.98
C ILE A 455 -49.52 28.77 -1.78
N GLN A 456 -49.40 29.30 -0.56
CA GLN A 456 -49.36 28.49 0.66
C GLN A 456 -50.78 28.14 1.18
N PRO A 457 -50.95 27.00 1.89
CA PRO A 457 -52.24 26.60 2.46
C PRO A 457 -52.87 27.57 3.48
N VAL A 458 -52.09 28.54 3.99
CA VAL A 458 -52.57 29.64 4.83
C VAL A 458 -53.09 30.82 4.00
N GLU A 459 -52.48 31.08 2.83
CA GLU A 459 -52.92 32.15 1.91
C GLU A 459 -54.26 31.81 1.26
N LEU A 460 -54.48 30.54 0.89
CA LEU A 460 -55.74 30.00 0.32
C LEU A 460 -56.99 30.14 1.21
N LYS A 461 -56.84 30.60 2.46
CA LYS A 461 -57.93 30.80 3.43
C LYS A 461 -58.28 32.27 3.65
N SER A 462 -57.64 33.18 2.93
CA SER A 462 -57.85 34.62 3.04
C SER A 462 -58.74 35.15 1.92
N GLU A 463 -59.54 36.18 2.19
CA GLU A 463 -60.25 36.95 1.15
C GLU A 463 -59.27 37.62 0.17
N GLN A 464 -58.00 37.77 0.56
CA GLN A 464 -56.89 38.26 -0.28
C GLN A 464 -56.10 37.14 -0.98
N SER A 465 -56.71 35.96 -1.20
CA SER A 465 -56.14 34.82 -1.95
C SER A 465 -55.85 35.12 -3.44
N ALA A 466 -56.43 36.19 -3.99
CA ALA A 466 -56.34 36.53 -5.41
C ALA A 466 -54.87 36.68 -5.88
N LEU A 467 -54.60 36.30 -7.13
CA LEU A 467 -53.28 36.45 -7.73
C LEU A 467 -52.93 37.93 -7.96
N ALA A 468 -51.66 38.24 -7.74
CA ALA A 468 -51.03 39.53 -8.04
C ALA A 468 -49.98 39.42 -9.15
N VAL A 469 -49.29 38.28 -9.24
CA VAL A 469 -48.24 38.04 -10.25
C VAL A 469 -48.79 37.21 -11.41
N PHE A 470 -48.53 37.68 -12.63
CA PHE A 470 -48.93 37.05 -13.88
C PHE A 470 -47.73 36.95 -14.83
N PHE A 471 -47.70 35.89 -15.63
CA PHE A 471 -46.65 35.62 -16.61
C PHE A 471 -47.17 35.85 -18.03
N ARG A 472 -46.26 35.96 -19.00
CA ARG A 472 -46.60 36.08 -20.43
C ARG A 472 -46.26 34.77 -21.13
N ASP A 473 -47.07 34.37 -22.11
CA ASP A 473 -46.89 33.08 -22.79
C ASP A 473 -45.53 32.99 -23.49
N ASN A 474 -44.80 31.89 -23.24
CA ASN A 474 -43.43 31.64 -23.70
C ASN A 474 -42.35 32.65 -23.26
N ASP A 475 -42.68 33.61 -22.40
CA ASP A 475 -41.72 34.53 -21.79
C ASP A 475 -41.15 33.92 -20.50
N ARG A 476 -39.84 34.02 -20.30
CA ARG A 476 -39.14 33.58 -19.08
C ARG A 476 -38.21 34.65 -18.50
N GLU A 477 -38.41 35.90 -18.89
CA GLU A 477 -37.63 37.07 -18.47
C GLU A 477 -38.57 38.15 -17.90
N SER A 478 -39.80 38.26 -18.39
CA SER A 478 -40.80 39.20 -17.87
C SER A 478 -41.78 38.61 -16.85
N LEU A 479 -42.28 39.48 -15.97
CA LEU A 479 -43.53 39.27 -15.22
C LEU A 479 -44.32 40.58 -15.08
N ASP A 480 -45.63 40.44 -14.91
CA ASP A 480 -46.55 41.56 -14.65
C ASP A 480 -47.14 41.42 -13.22
N LEU A 481 -46.99 42.46 -12.40
CA LEU A 481 -47.55 42.57 -11.05
C LEU A 481 -48.72 43.54 -11.04
N PHE A 482 -49.84 43.17 -10.42
CA PHE A 482 -51.00 44.04 -10.18
C PHE A 482 -51.17 44.27 -8.69
N VAL A 483 -51.17 45.54 -8.25
CA VAL A 483 -51.22 45.92 -6.83
C VAL A 483 -52.52 46.62 -6.51
N GLY A 484 -53.23 46.13 -5.47
CA GLY A 484 -54.46 46.77 -4.98
C GLY A 484 -55.72 46.41 -5.75
N SER A 485 -55.80 45.20 -6.31
CA SER A 485 -57.08 44.64 -6.76
C SER A 485 -57.83 44.09 -5.56
N GLU A 486 -59.00 44.64 -5.25
CA GLU A 486 -59.97 43.96 -4.39
C GLU A 486 -60.57 42.75 -5.13
N ALA A 487 -61.13 41.79 -4.39
CA ALA A 487 -61.63 40.54 -4.95
C ALA A 487 -63.07 40.70 -5.49
N GLY A 488 -63.24 40.65 -6.81
CA GLY A 488 -64.56 40.62 -7.45
C GLY A 488 -64.52 40.44 -8.97
N ASP A 489 -65.45 39.67 -9.52
CA ASP A 489 -65.49 39.23 -10.93
C ASP A 489 -65.89 40.33 -11.95
N LYS A 490 -65.31 41.53 -11.86
CA LYS A 490 -65.53 42.63 -12.82
C LYS A 490 -64.22 43.30 -13.22
N ALA A 491 -63.82 43.07 -14.46
CA ALA A 491 -62.54 43.48 -15.05
C ALA A 491 -62.39 45.00 -15.31
N SER A 492 -62.95 45.86 -14.46
CA SER A 492 -62.88 47.33 -14.58
C SER A 492 -62.38 48.05 -13.33
N GLN A 493 -61.85 47.33 -12.33
CA GLN A 493 -61.02 47.88 -11.26
C GLN A 493 -59.66 47.18 -11.24
N ILE A 494 -58.93 47.33 -12.34
CA ILE A 494 -57.58 46.78 -12.51
C ILE A 494 -56.64 47.56 -11.57
N GLY A 495 -56.13 46.89 -10.52
CA GLY A 495 -55.10 47.44 -9.64
C GLY A 495 -53.85 47.87 -10.41
N GLN A 496 -53.00 48.72 -9.82
CA GLN A 496 -51.88 49.32 -10.55
C GLN A 496 -50.96 48.24 -11.14
N LYS A 497 -50.86 48.22 -12.48
CA LYS A 497 -49.97 47.30 -13.20
C LYS A 497 -48.53 47.82 -13.17
N HIS A 498 -47.60 46.95 -12.78
CA HIS A 498 -46.16 47.15 -12.87
C HIS A 498 -45.55 45.98 -13.67
N ALA A 499 -44.84 46.28 -14.75
CA ALA A 499 -44.10 45.29 -15.53
C ALA A 499 -42.64 45.24 -15.06
N PHE A 500 -42.07 44.04 -14.97
CA PHE A 500 -40.66 43.83 -14.62
C PHE A 500 -40.00 42.83 -15.58
N GLU A 501 -38.69 42.98 -15.76
CA GLU A 501 -37.86 42.16 -16.64
C GLU A 501 -36.54 41.80 -15.92
N PHE A 502 -36.20 40.52 -15.92
CA PHE A 502 -35.08 39.91 -15.20
C PHE A 502 -34.35 38.90 -16.08
N ASP A 503 -33.13 38.54 -15.70
CA ASP A 503 -32.31 37.59 -16.46
C ASP A 503 -32.85 36.16 -16.41
N HIS A 504 -33.77 35.89 -15.47
CA HIS A 504 -34.72 34.78 -15.55
C HIS A 504 -35.93 35.00 -14.60
N VAL A 505 -37.07 34.41 -14.93
CA VAL A 505 -38.28 34.32 -14.11
C VAL A 505 -38.72 32.86 -13.97
N PHE A 506 -38.56 32.32 -12.77
CA PHE A 506 -39.08 31.01 -12.38
C PHE A 506 -40.53 31.12 -11.91
N GLN A 507 -41.39 30.30 -12.52
CA GLN A 507 -42.82 30.21 -12.21
C GLN A 507 -43.05 29.23 -11.03
N PRO A 508 -44.27 29.18 -10.43
CA PRO A 508 -44.54 28.36 -9.24
C PRO A 508 -44.32 26.85 -9.39
N ASP A 509 -44.28 26.33 -10.61
CA ASP A 509 -43.98 24.93 -10.95
C ASP A 509 -42.47 24.61 -11.01
N SER A 510 -41.61 25.63 -10.99
CA SER A 510 -40.18 25.50 -11.28
C SER A 510 -39.40 24.83 -10.15
N THR A 511 -38.88 23.64 -10.44
CA THR A 511 -38.23 22.74 -9.46
C THR A 511 -36.90 23.29 -8.96
N GLN A 512 -36.40 22.76 -7.83
CA GLN A 512 -35.08 23.12 -7.29
C GLN A 512 -33.95 22.78 -8.26
N GLU A 513 -34.12 21.74 -9.07
CA GLU A 513 -33.18 21.31 -10.10
C GLU A 513 -33.12 22.27 -11.29
N GLN A 514 -34.29 22.66 -11.82
CA GLN A 514 -34.40 23.67 -12.89
C GLN A 514 -33.82 25.01 -12.45
N VAL A 515 -34.05 25.38 -11.19
CA VAL A 515 -33.45 26.57 -10.57
C VAL A 515 -31.94 26.45 -10.44
N PHE A 516 -31.43 25.30 -10.01
CA PHE A 516 -30.00 25.09 -9.84
C PHE A 516 -29.23 25.08 -11.16
N GLU A 517 -29.74 24.46 -12.24
CA GLU A 517 -29.01 24.35 -13.51
C GLU A 517 -28.66 25.74 -14.08
N GLN A 518 -29.53 26.73 -13.90
CA GLN A 518 -29.29 28.12 -14.30
C GLN A 518 -28.21 28.81 -13.44
N THR A 519 -27.95 28.33 -12.22
CA THR A 519 -26.85 28.80 -11.36
C THR A 519 -25.52 28.08 -11.63
N ARG A 520 -25.55 26.89 -12.21
CA ARG A 520 -24.41 25.96 -12.35
C ARG A 520 -23.15 26.60 -12.94
N ALA A 521 -23.32 27.48 -13.93
CA ALA A 521 -22.25 28.25 -14.56
C ALA A 521 -21.42 29.12 -13.57
N LEU A 522 -22.01 29.53 -12.44
CA LEU A 522 -21.34 30.27 -11.38
C LEU A 522 -20.46 29.34 -10.53
N VAL A 523 -20.89 28.10 -10.26
CA VAL A 523 -20.07 27.09 -9.56
C VAL A 523 -18.79 26.78 -10.34
N VAL A 524 -18.91 26.62 -11.67
CA VAL A 524 -17.75 26.49 -12.58
C VAL A 524 -16.84 27.73 -12.49
N SER A 525 -17.41 28.94 -12.43
CA SER A 525 -16.64 30.18 -12.30
C SER A 525 -15.84 30.26 -10.99
N ALA A 526 -16.35 29.69 -9.89
CA ALA A 526 -15.65 29.67 -8.62
C ALA A 526 -14.35 28.85 -8.70
N LEU A 527 -14.40 27.64 -9.28
CA LEU A 527 -13.21 26.79 -9.51
C LEU A 527 -12.20 27.40 -10.47
N ASP A 528 -12.66 28.20 -11.43
CA ASP A 528 -11.81 28.88 -12.41
C ASP A 528 -10.99 30.06 -11.83
N GLY A 529 -11.25 30.42 -10.57
CA GLY A 529 -10.56 31.48 -9.84
C GLY A 529 -11.25 32.84 -9.89
N PHE A 530 -12.58 32.87 -10.03
CA PHE A 530 -13.40 34.08 -9.90
C PHE A 530 -14.15 34.08 -8.57
N ASN A 531 -14.30 35.24 -7.93
CA ASN A 531 -15.20 35.39 -6.80
C ASN A 531 -16.65 35.30 -7.28
N VAL A 532 -17.48 34.60 -6.50
CA VAL A 532 -18.88 34.32 -6.82
C VAL A 532 -19.73 34.56 -5.58
N CYS A 533 -20.87 35.23 -5.74
CA CYS A 533 -21.81 35.47 -4.66
C CYS A 533 -23.23 35.19 -5.16
N ILE A 534 -23.90 34.20 -4.57
CA ILE A 534 -25.30 33.88 -4.82
C ILE A 534 -26.08 34.19 -3.54
N PHE A 535 -27.08 35.08 -3.62
CA PHE A 535 -27.87 35.46 -2.46
C PHE A 535 -29.37 35.51 -2.74
N ALA A 536 -30.18 35.03 -1.79
CA ALA A 536 -31.63 35.15 -1.84
C ALA A 536 -32.13 36.39 -1.07
N TYR A 537 -33.07 37.11 -1.68
CA TYR A 537 -33.67 38.35 -1.16
C TYR A 537 -35.19 38.32 -1.31
N GLY A 538 -35.89 39.01 -0.40
CA GLY A 538 -37.34 39.14 -0.38
C GLY A 538 -37.91 39.06 1.03
N GLN A 539 -39.22 39.22 1.16
CA GLN A 539 -39.89 39.19 2.46
C GLN A 539 -39.77 37.84 3.18
N THR A 540 -40.05 37.81 4.47
CA THR A 540 -40.31 36.58 5.21
C THR A 540 -41.47 35.81 4.57
N GLY A 541 -41.31 34.49 4.46
CA GLY A 541 -42.27 33.60 3.82
C GLY A 541 -42.27 33.59 2.28
N SER A 542 -41.40 34.32 1.58
CA SER A 542 -41.38 34.31 0.10
C SER A 542 -40.63 33.14 -0.55
N GLY A 543 -39.86 32.35 0.23
CA GLY A 543 -39.14 31.17 -0.28
C GLY A 543 -37.63 31.30 -0.43
N LYS A 544 -36.98 32.27 0.25
CA LYS A 544 -35.51 32.44 0.27
C LYS A 544 -34.77 31.18 0.72
N THR A 545 -35.01 30.73 1.95
CA THR A 545 -34.45 29.50 2.54
C THR A 545 -34.82 28.24 1.75
N HIS A 546 -36.03 28.19 1.16
CA HIS A 546 -36.39 27.10 0.25
C HIS A 546 -35.52 27.09 -1.02
N THR A 547 -35.11 28.25 -1.53
CA THR A 547 -34.26 28.37 -2.72
C THR A 547 -32.80 28.07 -2.41
N MET A 548 -32.27 28.58 -1.30
CA MET A 548 -30.89 28.35 -0.90
C MET A 548 -30.69 26.95 -0.29
N GLU A 549 -31.45 26.58 0.74
CA GLU A 549 -31.28 25.32 1.46
C GLU A 549 -32.16 24.18 0.92
N GLY A 550 -33.46 24.43 0.79
CA GLY A 550 -34.48 23.44 0.39
C GLY A 550 -34.79 22.36 1.45
N PRO A 551 -35.97 21.72 1.38
CA PRO A 551 -36.29 20.57 2.24
C PRO A 551 -35.34 19.40 2.00
N GLU A 552 -35.21 18.49 2.98
CA GLU A 552 -34.22 17.40 2.90
C GLU A 552 -34.37 16.52 1.64
N ASN A 553 -35.61 16.32 1.19
CA ASN A 553 -35.96 15.50 0.03
C ASN A 553 -35.82 16.24 -1.32
N ASP A 554 -35.71 17.57 -1.33
CA ASP A 554 -35.43 18.36 -2.55
C ASP A 554 -34.58 19.59 -2.22
N ARG A 555 -33.27 19.33 -2.05
CA ARG A 555 -32.28 20.33 -1.65
C ARG A 555 -32.18 21.47 -2.67
N GLY A 556 -31.95 22.68 -2.16
CA GLY A 556 -31.79 23.92 -2.90
C GLY A 556 -30.37 24.15 -3.43
N VAL A 557 -30.12 25.40 -3.82
CA VAL A 557 -28.89 25.85 -4.50
C VAL A 557 -27.63 25.56 -3.68
N ASN A 558 -27.65 25.68 -2.35
CA ASN A 558 -26.47 25.49 -1.49
C ASN A 558 -25.87 24.09 -1.66
N PHE A 559 -26.64 23.04 -1.34
CA PHE A 559 -26.15 21.66 -1.41
C PHE A 559 -25.90 21.21 -2.85
N ARG A 560 -26.74 21.62 -3.81
CA ARG A 560 -26.53 21.31 -5.23
C ARG A 560 -25.24 21.95 -5.76
N ALA A 561 -24.95 23.21 -5.39
CA ALA A 561 -23.70 23.89 -5.73
C ALA A 561 -22.49 23.23 -5.07
N LEU A 562 -22.58 22.84 -3.80
CA LEU A 562 -21.52 22.15 -3.07
C LEU A 562 -21.18 20.77 -3.70
N ARG A 563 -22.19 19.97 -4.04
CA ARG A 563 -22.03 18.69 -4.74
C ARG A 563 -21.37 18.87 -6.11
N GLU A 564 -21.90 19.80 -6.92
CA GLU A 564 -21.37 20.09 -8.25
C GLU A 564 -19.92 20.62 -8.19
N LEU A 565 -19.59 21.44 -7.19
CA LEU A 565 -18.24 21.94 -6.95
C LEU A 565 -17.24 20.80 -6.72
N PHE A 566 -17.61 19.79 -5.92
CA PHE A 566 -16.78 18.61 -5.70
C PHE A 566 -16.71 17.71 -6.95
N SER A 567 -17.83 17.50 -7.65
CA SER A 567 -17.85 16.72 -8.90
C SER A 567 -16.89 17.31 -9.95
N ILE A 568 -17.01 18.61 -10.24
CA ILE A 568 -16.13 19.29 -11.21
C ILE A 568 -14.67 19.33 -10.70
N ARG A 569 -14.45 19.47 -9.38
CA ARG A 569 -13.10 19.38 -8.80
C ARG A 569 -12.49 18.02 -9.09
N ASP A 570 -13.20 16.93 -8.85
CA ASP A 570 -12.66 15.58 -8.93
C ASP A 570 -12.43 15.14 -10.37
N ASP A 571 -13.31 15.52 -11.31
CA ASP A 571 -13.07 15.39 -12.75
C ASP A 571 -11.78 16.09 -13.20
N ARG A 572 -11.51 17.30 -12.67
CA ARG A 572 -10.28 18.06 -12.97
C ARG A 572 -9.05 17.43 -12.31
N MET A 573 -9.17 16.95 -11.07
CA MET A 573 -8.09 16.28 -10.33
C MET A 573 -7.70 14.94 -10.97
N ALA A 574 -8.66 14.18 -11.49
CA ALA A 574 -8.44 12.94 -12.24
C ALA A 574 -7.62 13.15 -13.51
N GLY A 575 -7.72 14.33 -14.14
CA GLY A 575 -6.84 14.78 -15.22
C GLY A 575 -5.36 14.97 -14.84
N GLY A 576 -4.99 14.69 -13.59
CA GLY A 576 -3.59 14.58 -13.13
C GLY A 576 -2.88 15.92 -12.88
N ASN A 577 -3.07 16.92 -13.76
CA ASN A 577 -2.37 18.20 -13.69
C ASN A 577 -3.07 19.28 -12.84
N PHE A 578 -4.31 19.07 -12.38
CA PHE A 578 -5.00 20.04 -11.50
C PHE A 578 -4.64 19.83 -10.02
N ALA A 579 -4.65 20.92 -9.24
CA ALA A 579 -4.57 20.89 -7.79
C ALA A 579 -5.61 21.86 -7.21
N CYS A 580 -6.34 21.42 -6.17
CA CYS A 580 -7.33 22.23 -5.48
C CYS A 580 -7.37 21.90 -3.98
N SER A 581 -7.57 22.92 -3.15
CA SER A 581 -7.92 22.79 -1.74
C SER A 581 -9.08 23.75 -1.41
N MET A 582 -9.99 23.31 -0.55
CA MET A 582 -11.21 24.04 -0.19
C MET A 582 -11.33 24.18 1.32
N LYS A 583 -11.75 25.35 1.78
CA LYS A 583 -12.14 25.58 3.18
C LYS A 583 -13.54 26.13 3.26
N LEU A 584 -14.34 25.64 4.19
CA LEU A 584 -15.71 26.04 4.43
C LEU A 584 -15.79 26.82 5.74
N SER A 585 -16.51 27.94 5.73
CA SER A 585 -16.95 28.64 6.93
C SER A 585 -18.44 28.96 6.85
N ILE A 586 -19.13 28.92 7.99
CA ILE A 586 -20.54 29.30 8.11
C ILE A 586 -20.64 30.35 9.20
N LEU A 587 -21.11 31.55 8.84
CA LEU A 587 -21.35 32.61 9.80
C LEU A 587 -22.78 33.13 9.69
N GLU A 588 -23.21 33.77 10.77
CA GLU A 588 -24.46 34.50 10.83
C GLU A 588 -24.21 35.98 11.12
N VAL A 589 -24.90 36.86 10.38
CA VAL A 589 -24.97 38.29 10.70
C VAL A 589 -26.32 38.57 11.34
N TYR A 590 -26.33 38.75 12.65
CA TYR A 590 -27.53 39.06 13.44
C TYR A 590 -27.29 40.35 14.24
N ASN A 591 -28.22 41.31 14.16
CA ASN A 591 -28.17 42.55 14.94
C ASN A 591 -26.81 43.32 14.83
N GLU A 592 -26.27 43.44 13.60
CA GLU A 592 -24.92 43.99 13.28
C GLU A 592 -23.73 43.32 14.02
N THR A 593 -23.94 42.13 14.57
CA THR A 593 -22.93 41.26 15.19
C THR A 593 -22.70 40.06 14.28
N ILE A 594 -21.46 39.55 14.25
CA ILE A 594 -21.11 38.30 13.56
C ILE A 594 -21.02 37.18 14.58
N VAL A 595 -21.64 36.04 14.26
CA VAL A 595 -21.56 34.79 15.02
C VAL A 595 -20.97 33.71 14.12
N ASP A 596 -20.03 32.93 14.64
CA ASP A 596 -19.46 31.76 13.96
C ASP A 596 -20.34 30.55 14.26
N LEU A 597 -20.92 29.92 13.23
CA LEU A 597 -21.80 28.76 13.40
C LEU A 597 -21.02 27.43 13.43
N LEU A 598 -19.69 27.45 13.26
CA LEU A 598 -18.79 26.29 13.36
C LEU A 598 -18.01 26.26 14.68
N GLU A 599 -18.30 27.14 15.65
CA GLU A 599 -17.63 27.13 16.95
C GLU A 599 -17.79 25.76 17.64
N GLY A 600 -16.66 25.16 18.02
CA GLY A 600 -16.59 23.79 18.56
C GLY A 600 -16.41 22.67 17.52
N GLY A 601 -16.78 22.88 16.25
CA GLY A 601 -16.73 21.85 15.20
C GLY A 601 -15.34 21.40 14.77
N GLY A 602 -14.32 22.25 14.94
CA GLY A 602 -12.96 22.02 14.45
C GLY A 602 -11.92 21.60 15.51
N ARG A 603 -12.31 21.22 16.74
CA ARG A 603 -11.37 20.98 17.85
C ARG A 603 -11.34 19.52 18.33
N GLY A 604 -10.38 18.76 17.82
CA GLY A 604 -9.98 17.49 18.44
C GLY A 604 -9.41 17.69 19.85
N THR A 605 -9.89 16.89 20.80
CA THR A 605 -9.28 16.62 22.13
C THR A 605 -8.76 17.81 22.95
N GLY A 606 -9.59 18.31 23.86
CA GLY A 606 -9.12 18.61 25.23
C GLY A 606 -8.47 19.96 25.53
N GLN A 607 -8.38 20.91 24.59
CA GLN A 607 -7.95 22.29 24.91
C GLN A 607 -9.14 23.22 25.15
N ALA A 608 -9.16 23.83 26.35
CA ALA A 608 -10.25 24.66 26.84
C ALA A 608 -10.58 25.86 25.93
N ALA A 609 -11.80 26.37 26.07
CA ALA A 609 -12.26 27.56 25.34
C ALA A 609 -11.39 28.78 25.67
N SER A 610 -10.56 29.17 24.71
CA SER A 610 -9.92 30.48 24.65
C SER A 610 -11.00 31.57 24.64
N PRO A 611 -10.91 32.63 25.46
CA PRO A 611 -11.96 33.65 25.53
C PRO A 611 -12.22 34.26 24.15
N ALA A 612 -13.50 34.38 23.79
CA ALA A 612 -13.94 34.79 22.46
C ALA A 612 -13.34 36.14 22.07
N LYS A 613 -12.43 36.11 21.10
CA LYS A 613 -11.96 37.32 20.39
C LYS A 613 -13.06 37.77 19.44
N GLY A 614 -13.31 39.08 19.35
CA GLY A 614 -14.37 39.61 18.51
C GLY A 614 -14.21 39.23 17.04
N LEU A 615 -15.30 38.71 16.45
CA LEU A 615 -15.41 38.40 15.03
C LEU A 615 -15.63 39.71 14.25
N ASP A 616 -14.59 40.19 13.59
CA ASP A 616 -14.58 41.52 12.97
C ASP A 616 -14.13 41.48 11.50
N VAL A 617 -14.89 42.14 10.63
CA VAL A 617 -14.60 42.24 9.19
C VAL A 617 -13.35 43.10 8.97
N ARG A 618 -12.37 42.58 8.24
CA ARG A 618 -11.10 43.25 7.92
C ARG A 618 -10.72 43.05 6.45
N VAL A 619 -9.82 43.90 5.96
CA VAL A 619 -9.22 43.77 4.62
C VAL A 619 -7.83 43.16 4.76
N GLY A 620 -7.56 42.08 4.02
CA GLY A 620 -6.30 41.36 3.97
C GLY A 620 -5.67 41.36 2.58
N LYS A 621 -4.60 40.57 2.39
CA LYS A 621 -3.91 40.45 1.08
C LYS A 621 -4.78 39.77 0.01
N THR A 622 -5.73 38.94 0.43
CA THR A 622 -6.68 38.17 -0.39
C THR A 622 -8.10 38.76 -0.33
N GLY A 623 -8.20 40.08 -0.14
CA GLY A 623 -9.48 40.80 -0.01
C GLY A 623 -10.06 40.75 1.40
N VAL A 624 -11.38 40.87 1.53
CA VAL A 624 -12.08 40.92 2.82
C VAL A 624 -12.16 39.54 3.50
N TYR A 625 -11.99 39.51 4.81
CA TYR A 625 -12.12 38.33 5.68
C TYR A 625 -12.70 38.73 7.05
N VAL A 626 -13.04 37.76 7.89
CA VAL A 626 -13.44 37.97 9.29
C VAL A 626 -12.35 37.46 10.21
N ASP A 627 -11.87 38.30 11.13
CA ASP A 627 -10.82 37.93 12.08
C ASP A 627 -11.33 36.91 13.10
N ASN A 628 -10.54 35.86 13.34
CA ASN A 628 -10.84 34.74 14.25
C ASN A 628 -12.00 33.81 13.82
N LEU A 629 -12.56 33.96 12.61
CA LEU A 629 -13.54 33.02 12.06
C LEU A 629 -12.91 31.65 11.80
N ILE A 630 -13.64 30.56 12.06
CA ILE A 630 -13.22 29.19 11.80
C ILE A 630 -13.42 28.85 10.32
N GLU A 631 -12.32 28.47 9.67
CA GLU A 631 -12.30 27.88 8.33
C GLU A 631 -11.91 26.39 8.45
N VAL A 632 -12.82 25.47 8.10
CA VAL A 632 -12.60 24.03 8.16
C VAL A 632 -12.23 23.51 6.76
N GLU A 633 -11.16 22.73 6.64
CA GLU A 633 -10.80 22.09 5.37
C GLU A 633 -11.79 20.97 5.02
N VAL A 634 -12.26 20.96 3.76
CA VAL A 634 -13.28 20.02 3.28
C VAL A 634 -12.80 19.25 2.03
N PHE A 635 -13.00 17.94 2.07
CA PHE A 635 -12.49 16.98 1.09
C PHE A 635 -13.61 16.30 0.31
N ASN A 636 -14.84 16.20 0.85
CA ASN A 636 -15.98 15.57 0.18
C ASN A 636 -17.33 16.18 0.60
N GLU A 637 -18.42 15.75 -0.06
CA GLU A 637 -19.79 16.22 0.23
C GLU A 637 -20.25 15.91 1.66
N GLY A 638 -19.81 14.80 2.24
CA GLY A 638 -20.12 14.39 3.62
C GLY A 638 -19.62 15.39 4.65
N ASP A 639 -18.35 15.83 4.54
CA ASP A 639 -17.75 16.84 5.44
C ASP A 639 -18.62 18.12 5.47
N VAL A 640 -19.12 18.52 4.30
CA VAL A 640 -19.97 19.69 4.12
C VAL A 640 -21.38 19.47 4.69
N LEU A 641 -21.97 18.30 4.48
CA LEU A 641 -23.28 17.95 5.05
C LEU A 641 -23.26 17.99 6.58
N ASP A 642 -22.18 17.50 7.21
CA ASP A 642 -22.05 17.49 8.66
C ASP A 642 -21.69 18.87 9.24
N LEU A 643 -20.87 19.68 8.56
CA LEU A 643 -20.66 21.09 8.93
C LEU A 643 -21.96 21.92 8.78
N MET A 644 -22.76 21.66 7.74
CA MET A 644 -24.08 22.29 7.58
C MET A 644 -25.07 21.88 8.67
N ARG A 645 -25.06 20.61 9.10
CA ARG A 645 -25.86 20.13 10.25
C ARG A 645 -25.42 20.78 11.56
N LEU A 646 -24.11 20.88 11.79
CA LEU A 646 -23.56 21.58 12.96
C LEU A 646 -24.02 23.05 12.99
N GLY A 647 -23.86 23.78 11.88
CA GLY A 647 -24.29 25.17 11.78
C GLY A 647 -25.78 25.37 12.05
N HIS A 648 -26.64 24.45 11.57
CA HIS A 648 -28.07 24.47 11.88
C HIS A 648 -28.37 24.20 13.35
N SER A 649 -27.62 23.32 14.02
CA SER A 649 -27.80 23.07 15.46
C SER A 649 -27.49 24.32 16.29
N HIS A 650 -26.37 25.02 16.01
CA HIS A 650 -26.02 26.26 16.70
C HIS A 650 -27.00 27.40 16.42
N ARG A 651 -27.42 27.57 15.16
CA ARG A 651 -28.48 28.53 14.77
C ARG A 651 -29.81 28.22 15.48
N SER A 652 -30.13 26.95 15.69
CA SER A 652 -31.38 26.55 16.37
C SER A 652 -31.35 26.85 17.88
N VAL A 653 -30.22 26.64 18.57
CA VAL A 653 -30.13 26.86 20.03
C VAL A 653 -30.34 28.32 20.44
N GLY A 654 -30.11 29.27 19.54
CA GLY A 654 -30.35 30.70 19.78
C GLY A 654 -31.82 31.13 19.84
N SER A 655 -32.79 30.27 19.49
CA SER A 655 -34.21 30.65 19.39
C SER A 655 -35.18 29.50 19.63
N HIS A 656 -36.38 29.81 20.13
CA HIS A 656 -37.44 28.80 20.30
C HIS A 656 -38.30 28.55 19.04
N ASP A 657 -38.05 29.26 17.94
CA ASP A 657 -38.87 29.15 16.72
C ASP A 657 -38.03 29.40 15.45
N PHE A 658 -37.76 28.32 14.71
CA PHE A 658 -36.85 28.31 13.56
C PHE A 658 -37.25 29.30 12.45
N ASN A 659 -38.55 29.55 12.29
CA ASN A 659 -39.08 30.53 11.34
C ASN A 659 -38.97 31.99 11.82
N GLU A 660 -38.96 32.25 13.14
CA GLU A 660 -38.80 33.61 13.68
C GLU A 660 -37.33 34.07 13.64
N HIS A 661 -36.38 33.14 13.72
CA HIS A 661 -34.94 33.47 13.73
C HIS A 661 -34.34 33.54 12.32
N SER A 662 -34.65 32.59 11.43
CA SER A 662 -34.18 32.59 10.04
C SER A 662 -34.68 33.81 9.24
N SER A 663 -35.83 34.37 9.60
CA SER A 663 -36.35 35.63 9.04
C SER A 663 -35.58 36.88 9.51
N ARG A 664 -34.71 36.77 10.52
CA ARG A 664 -34.09 37.90 11.24
C ARG A 664 -32.57 37.91 11.24
N SER A 665 -31.92 36.95 10.60
CA SER A 665 -30.46 36.91 10.47
C SER A 665 -30.06 36.54 9.05
N HIS A 666 -28.86 36.99 8.64
CA HIS A 666 -28.29 36.62 7.34
C HIS A 666 -27.36 35.44 7.54
N LEU A 667 -27.68 34.30 6.95
CA LEU A 667 -26.80 33.14 6.90
C LEU A 667 -25.82 33.32 5.73
N VAL A 668 -24.52 33.26 6.00
CA VAL A 668 -23.47 33.34 4.99
C VAL A 668 -22.62 32.07 5.05
N LEU A 669 -22.93 31.11 4.18
CA LEU A 669 -22.07 29.98 3.86
C LEU A 669 -20.98 30.48 2.90
N SER A 670 -19.73 30.22 3.19
CA SER A 670 -18.58 30.63 2.37
C SER A 670 -17.64 29.47 2.11
N ILE A 671 -17.15 29.37 0.88
CA ILE A 671 -16.09 28.45 0.50
C ILE A 671 -14.91 29.26 -0.03
N LEU A 672 -13.77 29.16 0.65
CA LEU A 672 -12.48 29.59 0.12
C LEU A 672 -11.93 28.47 -0.77
N ILE A 673 -11.66 28.78 -2.03
CA ILE A 673 -11.21 27.83 -3.04
C ILE A 673 -9.82 28.27 -3.49
N GLU A 674 -8.81 27.43 -3.26
CA GLU A 674 -7.51 27.56 -3.93
C GLU A 674 -7.43 26.60 -5.11
N THR A 675 -7.00 27.08 -6.29
CA THR A 675 -6.77 26.23 -7.46
C THR A 675 -5.45 26.55 -8.18
N GLY A 676 -4.85 25.55 -8.80
CA GLY A 676 -3.63 25.69 -9.59
C GLY A 676 -3.41 24.49 -10.52
N LEU A 677 -2.42 24.61 -11.41
CA LEU A 677 -1.86 23.46 -12.13
C LEU A 677 -0.65 22.95 -11.34
N LYS A 678 -0.43 21.64 -11.24
CA LYS A 678 0.70 21.07 -10.50
C LYS A 678 2.04 21.49 -11.10
N ALA A 679 2.09 21.73 -12.41
CA ALA A 679 3.25 22.29 -13.09
C ALA A 679 3.45 23.81 -12.89
N GLU A 680 2.44 24.56 -12.44
CA GLU A 680 2.56 26.01 -12.18
C GLU A 680 2.70 26.30 -10.69
N GLY A 681 3.80 26.98 -10.30
CA GLY A 681 3.96 27.54 -8.95
C GLY A 681 3.02 28.72 -8.60
N ARG A 682 1.93 28.91 -9.37
CA ARG A 682 0.92 29.96 -9.17
C ARG A 682 -0.40 29.34 -8.72
N ARG A 683 -0.83 29.70 -7.51
CA ARG A 683 -2.21 29.45 -7.06
C ARG A 683 -3.09 30.65 -7.35
N ARG A 684 -4.36 30.36 -7.61
CA ARG A 684 -5.50 31.26 -7.65
C ARG A 684 -6.28 31.08 -6.36
N VAL A 685 -6.90 32.16 -5.89
CA VAL A 685 -7.77 32.14 -4.70
C VAL A 685 -9.08 32.80 -5.07
N SER A 686 -10.19 32.11 -4.83
CA SER A 686 -11.56 32.58 -5.07
C SER A 686 -12.45 32.28 -3.86
N LYS A 687 -13.54 33.02 -3.74
CA LYS A 687 -14.59 32.80 -2.73
C LYS A 687 -15.91 32.49 -3.43
N LEU A 688 -16.58 31.42 -3.01
CA LEU A 688 -18.00 31.20 -3.31
C LEU A 688 -18.82 31.50 -2.05
N HIS A 689 -19.60 32.57 -2.09
CA HIS A 689 -20.57 32.91 -1.04
C HIS A 689 -21.98 32.46 -1.45
N LEU A 690 -22.67 31.81 -0.52
CA LEU A 690 -24.01 31.24 -0.64
C LEU A 690 -24.83 31.79 0.54
N ILE A 691 -25.78 32.68 0.25
CA ILE A 691 -26.36 33.57 1.27
C ILE A 691 -27.88 33.49 1.31
N ASP A 692 -28.43 33.26 2.49
CA ASP A 692 -29.86 33.44 2.79
C ASP A 692 -30.00 34.71 3.65
N LEU A 693 -30.53 35.79 3.06
CA LEU A 693 -30.68 37.06 3.75
C LEU A 693 -31.90 37.04 4.68
N ALA A 694 -31.95 37.97 5.64
CA ALA A 694 -33.13 38.23 6.46
C ALA A 694 -34.33 38.76 5.62
N GLY A 695 -35.51 38.86 6.25
CA GLY A 695 -36.71 39.45 5.67
C GLY A 695 -36.52 40.91 5.25
N SER A 696 -36.96 41.27 4.03
CA SER A 696 -36.91 42.63 3.50
C SER A 696 -38.11 43.51 3.89
N GLU A 697 -39.07 42.97 4.66
CA GLU A 697 -40.27 43.69 5.07
C GLU A 697 -39.99 44.83 6.05
N ARG A 698 -40.74 45.93 5.89
CA ARG A 698 -40.54 47.14 6.69
C ARG A 698 -41.08 46.96 8.11
N VAL A 699 -40.25 47.32 9.08
CA VAL A 699 -40.56 47.33 10.53
C VAL A 699 -41.90 48.03 10.85
N SER A 700 -42.29 49.03 10.07
CA SER A 700 -43.55 49.78 10.21
C SER A 700 -44.83 48.95 10.06
N LYS A 701 -44.77 47.72 9.55
CA LYS A 701 -45.89 46.76 9.54
C LYS A 701 -45.94 45.86 10.79
N THR A 702 -44.91 45.86 11.63
CA THR A 702 -44.83 45.02 12.83
C THR A 702 -45.25 45.82 14.07
N ALA A 703 -46.05 45.21 14.95
CA ALA A 703 -46.39 45.78 16.26
C ALA A 703 -45.24 45.66 17.29
N ALA A 704 -43.99 45.74 16.81
CA ALA A 704 -42.79 45.51 17.62
C ALA A 704 -42.45 46.71 18.50
N SER A 705 -42.19 46.45 19.79
CA SER A 705 -41.82 47.46 20.77
C SER A 705 -40.55 47.05 21.53
N GLY A 706 -39.92 48.00 22.23
CA GLY A 706 -38.76 47.74 23.08
C GLY A 706 -37.56 47.15 22.33
N GLN A 707 -37.05 46.01 22.78
CA GLN A 707 -35.88 45.35 22.19
C GLN A 707 -36.16 44.81 20.78
N ARG A 708 -37.32 44.18 20.54
CA ARG A 708 -37.73 43.68 19.21
C ARG A 708 -37.79 44.79 18.14
N LEU A 709 -38.05 46.04 18.54
CA LEU A 709 -37.98 47.19 17.63
C LEU A 709 -36.53 47.53 17.23
N LYS A 710 -35.58 47.50 18.17
CA LYS A 710 -34.15 47.74 17.88
C LYS A 710 -33.53 46.62 17.04
N GLU A 711 -33.90 45.38 17.34
CA GLU A 711 -33.59 44.18 16.56
C GLU A 711 -34.04 44.35 15.11
N ALA A 712 -35.34 44.60 14.88
CA ALA A 712 -35.90 44.81 13.54
C ALA A 712 -35.28 46.02 12.79
N GLN A 713 -34.91 47.09 13.51
CA GLN A 713 -34.16 48.23 12.96
C GLN A 713 -32.75 47.85 12.50
N ASN A 714 -31.98 47.09 13.28
CA ASN A 714 -30.63 46.66 12.90
C ASN A 714 -30.64 45.61 11.78
N ILE A 715 -31.67 44.77 11.71
CA ILE A 715 -31.89 43.87 10.57
C ILE A 715 -32.13 44.69 9.30
N ASN A 716 -33.08 45.63 9.33
CA ASN A 716 -33.36 46.51 8.19
C ASN A 716 -32.20 47.48 7.86
N ARG A 717 -31.30 47.79 8.80
CA ARG A 717 -30.07 48.58 8.55
C ARG A 717 -29.16 47.88 7.55
N SER A 718 -28.91 46.59 7.72
CA SER A 718 -28.03 45.82 6.82
C SER A 718 -28.57 45.75 5.39
N LEU A 719 -29.89 45.56 5.21
CA LEU A 719 -30.54 45.57 3.90
C LEU A 719 -30.66 46.99 3.31
N SER A 720 -30.85 48.01 4.14
CA SER A 720 -30.79 49.42 3.71
C SER A 720 -29.40 49.79 3.20
N ALA A 721 -28.35 49.40 3.93
CA ALA A 721 -26.96 49.59 3.51
C ALA A 721 -26.64 48.86 2.20
N LEU A 722 -27.19 47.66 1.99
CA LEU A 722 -27.09 46.95 0.72
C LEU A 722 -27.80 47.73 -0.41
N GLY A 723 -28.95 48.34 -0.11
CA GLY A 723 -29.63 49.30 -0.97
C GLY A 723 -28.77 50.52 -1.33
N ASP A 724 -28.10 51.13 -0.36
CA ASP A 724 -27.18 52.26 -0.56
C ASP A 724 -25.99 51.87 -1.44
N VAL A 725 -25.42 50.68 -1.21
CA VAL A 725 -24.29 50.13 -2.00
C VAL A 725 -24.69 49.90 -3.45
N ILE A 726 -25.83 49.24 -3.69
CA ILE A 726 -26.35 49.00 -5.05
C ILE A 726 -26.69 50.32 -5.75
N ALA A 727 -27.31 51.28 -5.06
CA ALA A 727 -27.62 52.59 -5.63
C ALA A 727 -26.35 53.39 -5.96
N ALA A 728 -25.35 53.38 -5.10
CA ALA A 728 -24.06 54.03 -5.34
C ALA A 728 -23.32 53.40 -6.52
N LEU A 729 -23.33 52.07 -6.66
CA LEU A 729 -22.73 51.35 -7.78
C LEU A 729 -23.45 51.64 -9.10
N GLY A 730 -24.79 51.57 -9.15
CA GLY A 730 -25.57 51.90 -10.34
C GLY A 730 -25.36 53.35 -10.79
N ALA A 731 -25.23 54.28 -9.85
CA ALA A 731 -24.87 55.67 -10.12
C ALA A 731 -23.37 55.90 -10.43
N SER A 732 -22.55 54.84 -10.56
CA SER A 732 -21.09 54.91 -10.78
C SER A 732 -20.35 55.80 -9.78
N SER A 733 -20.80 55.82 -8.52
CA SER A 733 -20.33 56.74 -7.49
C SER A 733 -18.89 56.45 -7.07
N LYS A 734 -18.06 57.49 -7.02
CA LYS A 734 -16.64 57.40 -6.60
C LYS A 734 -16.45 56.84 -5.18
N HIS A 735 -17.46 56.96 -4.32
CA HIS A 735 -17.49 56.35 -2.99
C HIS A 735 -18.73 55.46 -2.84
N VAL A 736 -18.51 54.18 -2.55
CA VAL A 736 -19.57 53.19 -2.31
C VAL A 736 -19.55 52.81 -0.82
N PRO A 737 -20.66 52.91 -0.08
CA PRO A 737 -20.67 52.92 1.38
C PRO A 737 -20.66 51.51 2.02
N TYR A 738 -19.76 50.62 1.58
CA TYR A 738 -19.66 49.24 2.06
C TYR A 738 -19.61 49.10 3.59
N ARG A 739 -19.05 50.08 4.30
CA ARG A 739 -18.89 50.04 5.77
C ARG A 739 -20.14 50.42 6.56
N ASN A 740 -21.28 50.70 5.92
CA ASN A 740 -22.53 51.06 6.62
C ASN A 740 -23.11 49.89 7.44
N SER A 741 -22.83 48.65 7.06
CA SER A 741 -23.15 47.42 7.82
C SER A 741 -22.01 46.39 7.77
N LYS A 742 -22.00 45.41 8.69
CA LYS A 742 -21.10 44.26 8.63
C LYS A 742 -21.29 43.44 7.35
N LEU A 743 -22.54 43.21 6.94
CA LEU A 743 -22.90 42.44 5.73
C LEU A 743 -22.32 43.09 4.47
N THR A 744 -22.57 44.38 4.25
CA THR A 744 -22.06 45.09 3.07
C THR A 744 -20.54 45.21 3.04
N PHE A 745 -19.87 45.18 4.20
CA PHE A 745 -18.42 45.20 4.26
C PHE A 745 -17.85 43.82 3.92
N LEU A 746 -18.43 42.74 4.44
CA LEU A 746 -18.11 41.35 4.06
C LEU A 746 -18.26 41.13 2.55
N LEU A 747 -19.35 41.65 1.96
CA LEU A 747 -19.65 41.53 0.53
C LEU A 747 -18.93 42.57 -0.35
N GLN A 748 -18.04 43.40 0.18
CA GLN A 748 -17.28 44.36 -0.62
C GLN A 748 -16.48 43.68 -1.75
N ASP A 749 -15.85 42.54 -1.48
CA ASP A 749 -15.15 41.74 -2.50
C ASP A 749 -16.11 41.21 -3.58
N SER A 750 -17.36 40.93 -3.21
CA SER A 750 -18.37 40.33 -4.09
C SER A 750 -19.10 41.36 -4.95
N LEU A 751 -19.32 42.57 -4.42
CA LEU A 751 -20.04 43.66 -5.07
C LEU A 751 -19.09 44.67 -5.75
N SER A 752 -17.81 44.32 -5.93
CA SER A 752 -16.83 45.14 -6.63
C SER A 752 -15.83 44.30 -7.42
N GLY A 753 -15.08 44.95 -8.31
CA GLY A 753 -14.07 44.28 -9.13
C GLY A 753 -14.67 43.27 -10.09
N ASN A 754 -14.05 42.10 -10.20
CA ASN A 754 -14.36 41.06 -11.20
C ASN A 754 -15.12 39.87 -10.61
N SER A 755 -16.11 40.18 -9.78
CA SER A 755 -16.92 39.20 -9.05
C SER A 755 -18.24 38.95 -9.77
N LYS A 756 -18.70 37.70 -9.78
CA LYS A 756 -19.92 37.26 -10.45
C LYS A 756 -21.04 37.08 -9.42
N VAL A 757 -22.06 37.91 -9.52
CA VAL A 757 -23.13 38.01 -8.53
C VAL A 757 -24.43 37.51 -9.13
N LEU A 758 -25.16 36.72 -8.36
CA LEU A 758 -26.54 36.35 -8.65
C LEU A 758 -27.44 36.65 -7.46
N MET A 759 -28.42 37.51 -7.69
CA MET A 759 -29.52 37.76 -6.78
C MET A 759 -30.71 36.89 -7.17
N PHE A 760 -31.18 36.05 -6.24
CA PHE A 760 -32.55 35.55 -6.29
C PHE A 760 -33.49 36.57 -5.64
N VAL A 761 -34.51 37.04 -6.37
CA VAL A 761 -35.63 37.78 -5.79
C VAL A 761 -36.82 36.84 -5.61
N ASN A 762 -37.04 36.40 -4.38
CA ASN A 762 -38.11 35.49 -4.01
C ASN A 762 -39.38 36.27 -3.65
N VAL A 763 -40.50 35.96 -4.30
CA VAL A 763 -41.77 36.69 -4.15
C VAL A 763 -42.97 35.77 -3.94
N SER A 764 -44.01 36.29 -3.28
CA SER A 764 -45.31 35.62 -3.10
C SER A 764 -46.26 36.00 -4.24
N PRO A 765 -47.09 35.07 -4.75
CA PRO A 765 -47.98 35.33 -5.88
C PRO A 765 -49.29 36.06 -5.53
N VAL A 766 -49.65 36.24 -4.24
CA VAL A 766 -51.00 36.71 -3.82
C VAL A 766 -51.08 38.20 -3.45
N GLN A 767 -52.29 38.79 -3.58
CA GLN A 767 -52.57 40.21 -3.32
C GLN A 767 -52.17 40.69 -1.91
N TRP A 768 -52.34 39.86 -0.87
CA TRP A 768 -51.89 40.16 0.50
C TRP A 768 -50.40 40.61 0.54
N ASN A 769 -49.56 39.97 -0.27
CA ASN A 769 -48.12 40.22 -0.34
C ASN A 769 -47.69 41.13 -1.51
N ALA A 770 -48.63 41.68 -2.28
CA ALA A 770 -48.34 42.43 -3.51
C ALA A 770 -47.47 43.68 -3.26
N TRP A 771 -47.63 44.36 -2.12
CA TRP A 771 -46.83 45.56 -1.79
C TRP A 771 -45.36 45.25 -1.44
N GLU A 772 -45.10 44.20 -0.67
CA GLU A 772 -43.71 43.79 -0.36
C GLU A 772 -43.05 43.13 -1.58
N THR A 773 -43.85 42.45 -2.41
CA THR A 773 -43.45 41.97 -3.74
C THR A 773 -43.05 43.14 -4.66
N LEU A 774 -43.87 44.20 -4.74
CA LEU A 774 -43.53 45.44 -5.46
C LEU A 774 -42.22 46.04 -4.95
N CYS A 775 -42.03 46.14 -3.64
CA CYS A 775 -40.79 46.65 -3.04
C CYS A 775 -39.57 45.78 -3.42
N SER A 776 -39.73 44.47 -3.40
CA SER A 776 -38.66 43.50 -3.70
C SER A 776 -38.24 43.54 -5.17
N LEU A 777 -39.21 43.57 -6.09
CA LEU A 777 -38.98 43.65 -7.53
C LEU A 777 -38.34 44.99 -7.94
N ASN A 778 -38.72 46.11 -7.31
CA ASN A 778 -38.07 47.41 -7.52
C ASN A 778 -36.65 47.50 -6.94
N PHE A 779 -36.29 46.69 -5.94
CA PHE A 779 -34.90 46.55 -5.51
C PHE A 779 -34.10 45.69 -6.50
N ALA A 780 -34.68 44.55 -6.90
CA ALA A 780 -34.07 43.61 -7.83
C ALA A 780 -33.80 44.24 -9.22
N SER A 781 -34.75 45.01 -9.76
CA SER A 781 -34.58 45.74 -11.03
C SER A 781 -33.40 46.73 -10.97
N ARG A 782 -33.22 47.43 -9.84
CA ARG A 782 -32.04 48.29 -9.62
C ARG A 782 -30.74 47.50 -9.54
N CYS A 783 -30.75 46.29 -8.95
CA CYS A 783 -29.56 45.43 -8.92
C CYS A 783 -29.12 45.02 -10.34
N ARG A 784 -30.07 44.63 -11.21
CA ARG A 784 -29.79 44.25 -12.61
C ARG A 784 -29.14 45.37 -13.42
N SER A 785 -29.44 46.64 -13.13
CA SER A 785 -28.83 47.79 -13.81
C SER A 785 -27.37 48.10 -13.44
N VAL A 786 -26.75 47.35 -12.51
CA VAL A 786 -25.39 47.64 -12.03
C VAL A 786 -24.32 46.91 -12.83
N ALA A 787 -23.51 47.68 -13.57
CA ALA A 787 -22.31 47.18 -14.24
C ALA A 787 -21.08 47.22 -13.32
N LEU A 788 -20.62 46.06 -12.83
CA LEU A 788 -19.28 45.95 -12.22
C LEU A 788 -18.19 46.01 -13.32
N GLY A 789 -17.14 46.78 -13.08
CA GLY A 789 -16.12 47.13 -14.08
C GLY A 789 -15.20 46.00 -14.57
N GLN A 790 -14.36 46.30 -15.56
CA GLN A 790 -13.53 45.31 -16.26
C GLN A 790 -12.50 44.56 -15.39
N ALA A 791 -12.18 43.34 -15.82
CA ALA A 791 -11.52 42.31 -15.05
C ALA A 791 -10.06 42.60 -14.62
N LYS A 792 -9.72 42.15 -13.40
CA LYS A 792 -8.35 41.83 -12.98
C LYS A 792 -8.35 40.54 -12.16
N ALA A 793 -7.52 39.57 -12.54
CA ALA A 793 -7.37 38.31 -11.81
C ALA A 793 -6.38 38.45 -10.65
N ALA A 794 -6.82 38.17 -9.42
CA ALA A 794 -5.96 38.14 -8.25
C ALA A 794 -4.97 36.97 -8.34
N THR A 795 -3.72 37.27 -8.68
CA THR A 795 -2.65 36.28 -8.86
C THR A 795 -1.64 36.42 -7.73
N THR A 796 -1.66 35.50 -6.77
CA THR A 796 -0.71 35.48 -5.66
C THR A 796 0.57 34.75 -6.08
N THR A 797 1.68 35.49 -6.22
CA THR A 797 3.02 34.89 -6.25
C THR A 797 3.46 34.53 -4.83
N PRO A 798 4.12 33.37 -4.61
CA PRO A 798 4.70 33.06 -3.31
C PRO A 798 5.85 34.02 -3.01
N SER A 799 5.79 34.71 -1.87
CA SER A 799 6.92 35.47 -1.36
C SER A 799 7.98 34.50 -0.86
N SER A 800 9.21 34.63 -1.32
CA SER A 800 10.34 34.01 -0.64
C SER A 800 10.45 34.60 0.77
N ALA A 801 10.47 33.72 1.77
CA ALA A 801 10.80 34.02 3.15
C ALA A 801 11.96 33.11 3.56
N PRO A 802 12.92 33.58 4.38
CA PRO A 802 14.13 32.83 4.68
C PRO A 802 13.81 31.56 5.50
N ALA A 803 14.56 30.50 5.24
CA ALA A 803 14.45 29.26 5.99
C ALA A 803 14.87 29.50 7.45
N ASN A 804 13.95 29.28 8.38
CA ASN A 804 14.23 29.02 9.79
C ASN A 804 13.41 27.79 10.19
N GLY A 805 14.07 26.81 10.80
CA GLY A 805 13.54 25.45 10.86
C GLY A 805 12.44 25.23 11.91
N MET A 806 11.47 24.40 11.55
CA MET A 806 10.74 23.57 12.51
C MET A 806 10.81 22.12 12.03
N HIS A 807 11.28 21.23 12.91
CA HIS A 807 11.26 19.79 12.67
C HIS A 807 9.80 19.29 12.68
N ALA A 808 9.37 18.66 11.59
CA ALA A 808 8.18 17.82 11.56
C ALA A 808 8.62 16.37 11.36
N THR A 809 8.76 15.62 12.46
CA THR A 809 9.13 14.20 12.42
C THR A 809 7.91 13.35 12.04
N MET A 810 7.92 12.80 10.83
CA MET A 810 7.08 11.66 10.47
C MET A 810 7.96 10.45 10.18
N SER A 811 8.04 9.54 11.16
CA SER A 811 8.64 8.22 10.98
C SER A 811 7.63 7.30 10.31
N MET A 812 8.08 6.56 9.29
CA MET A 812 7.55 5.24 8.90
C MET A 812 8.60 4.53 8.04
N SER A 813 9.26 3.52 8.60
CA SER A 813 10.24 2.67 7.91
C SER A 813 10.33 1.29 8.56
N ALA A 814 10.56 0.28 7.72
CA ALA A 814 10.94 -1.10 8.04
C ALA A 814 9.97 -1.98 8.85
N MET A 815 9.32 -2.90 8.13
CA MET A 815 9.30 -4.32 8.51
C MET A 815 9.51 -5.20 7.28
N PHE A 816 10.74 -5.66 7.08
CA PHE A 816 11.10 -7.09 6.93
C PHE A 816 12.62 -7.21 7.18
N PRO A 817 13.12 -8.28 7.82
CA PRO A 817 14.47 -8.28 8.39
C PRO A 817 15.53 -8.86 7.45
N SER A 818 16.75 -8.33 7.54
CA SER A 818 17.97 -9.04 7.16
C SER A 818 18.80 -9.29 8.43
N SER A 819 19.14 -10.55 8.70
CA SER A 819 19.82 -10.98 9.92
C SER A 819 21.33 -10.70 9.87
N ASN A 820 21.86 -10.15 10.96
CA ASN A 820 23.26 -9.72 11.07
C ASN A 820 24.18 -10.84 11.55
N GLY A 821 25.42 -10.88 11.04
CA GLY A 821 26.50 -11.76 11.49
C GLY A 821 27.56 -11.97 10.39
N GLY A 822 28.87 -11.80 10.61
CA GLY A 822 29.57 -11.34 11.83
C GLY A 822 30.86 -12.13 12.06
N GLY A 823 32.00 -11.64 11.58
CA GLY A 823 33.28 -12.34 11.75
C GLY A 823 34.51 -11.52 11.31
N ARG A 824 35.57 -11.57 12.12
CA ARG A 824 36.92 -11.11 11.78
C ARG A 824 37.73 -12.27 11.21
N VAL A 825 38.77 -12.00 10.42
CA VAL A 825 40.18 -12.36 10.73
C VAL A 825 41.13 -11.69 9.70
N ALA A 826 42.42 -11.63 10.01
CA ALA A 826 43.41 -10.76 9.38
C ALA A 826 43.99 -11.25 8.02
N GLY A 827 44.53 -10.32 7.24
CA GLY A 827 45.35 -10.59 6.04
C GLY A 827 46.07 -9.33 5.53
N SER A 828 47.39 -9.39 5.45
CA SER A 828 48.35 -8.39 4.91
C SER A 828 49.56 -9.19 4.33
N PRO A 829 50.49 -8.63 3.51
CA PRO A 829 50.74 -7.20 3.22
C PRO A 829 51.13 -6.81 1.75
N VAL A 830 50.84 -5.54 1.32
CA VAL A 830 51.80 -4.56 0.68
C VAL A 830 52.50 -4.93 -0.68
N PRO A 831 53.09 -4.02 -1.53
CA PRO A 831 52.85 -2.60 -1.88
C PRO A 831 52.66 -2.30 -3.41
N ARG A 832 52.20 -1.09 -3.80
CA ARG A 832 52.98 -0.06 -4.59
C ARG A 832 52.12 1.08 -5.20
N GLN A 833 52.68 2.31 -5.17
CA GLN A 833 52.77 3.40 -6.19
C GLN A 833 51.54 3.78 -7.08
N ALA A 834 51.37 5.01 -7.64
CA ALA A 834 51.82 6.40 -7.40
C ALA A 834 51.31 7.30 -8.58
N SER A 835 51.18 8.63 -8.55
CA SER A 835 50.90 9.66 -7.51
C SER A 835 50.67 11.05 -8.20
N ARG A 836 50.11 12.06 -7.49
CA ARG A 836 49.66 13.40 -8.01
C ARG A 836 48.38 13.32 -8.86
N GLY A 837 47.52 14.34 -9.04
CA GLY A 837 47.34 15.73 -8.53
C GLY A 837 45.95 16.21 -9.04
N GLY A 838 45.19 17.14 -8.45
CA GLY A 838 45.53 18.54 -8.13
C GLY A 838 45.33 19.44 -9.37
N PRO A 839 44.64 20.60 -9.31
CA PRO A 839 44.09 21.29 -8.13
C PRO A 839 42.63 20.91 -7.80
#